data_AF-A0A1M5H6G2-F1
#
_entry.id   AF-A0A1M5H6G2-F1
#
_cell.length_a   1.000
_cell.length_b   1.000
_cell.length_c   1.000
_cell.angle_alpha   90.00
_cell.angle_beta   90.00
_cell.angle_gamma   90.00
#
_symmetry.space_group_name_H-M   'P 1'
#
loop_
_entity.id
_entity.type
_entity.pdbx_description
1 polymer ?
#
loop_
_entity_poly.entity_id
_entity_poly.type
_entity_poly.pdbx_seq_one_letter_code
_entity_poly.pdbx_strand_id
1 'polypeptide(L)'
;MKKNLLFLTMFLIAFQTWSQQINEASGWLESVFVKWQPVSNVQTYNVYYTGGGLVDQKIDNELIRSYGTYFRADIPGLKAGSYTVKIKPVISGVEGTGTTTSSLTVKAHDRSGFAFANSRIPGAYNADGTPKSNAVILYITQQTKNTVSLTVTGASANPCVGLQTILDGYKKGKDTRPLIIRLIGQITDLSYMMNGDLVIENNNNAASYITMEGIGNDATADGWGIRVKNASNIEIRNIGIMNVDSGEGDNIGLQQDNDYVWVHNCDFFYGKPGSDADQIKGDGALDCKKSTYVTFSYNHFWDNGKSNLLGLSEGTTEGLFITYHHNWYDHSDSRHPRIRYYSAHVYNNYYDGNSKYGVGSTLGSSVFVEANFFRNCKYPMLTSMQGTDVYNGATGTFSSEDGGTIKAYNNTMSGQNRFVGYNATTYPVEFDAYVATTRNETISSTIKSKKGAKTYNNFDTNSSVMYAYTPESPENAKTTVMQYAGRVSGGDFQWTFNNAVDDTADGVNIGLRDALNAYQTSLVSIQGGTNPPAGNQTLTSTSNNNQTVTSGTAIGTIVFTWGGDATDATVTGLPASGLSFVKNTTAKTITITGTPTATVTYSIATTGSAGTPATGTGTITVNAAGTQTLTSTNNNSQTVASGTAINSIVFTWGGTATDAAVTGLPASGISFVKNTSAKTITITGTPTATVSYSITTTGTGTAATGSGTITVTTGNPAGDEIHNFTTSGKTSDFYTITGNLSTTKGTVTYNGLTLTQCLKIESATSITFTTTQASTLTLVFVEAAGTIKVDNVDKTASNGIVTVSLAAGSHTIAKKDTSNLFYMVTAYNTATLKTVHPESLDTASSKPFLYPNPVSGTLYLSDQNQKVEKVQIYNVLGVLVKTSQKGNESIDLGSLASGTYLAKIFTADGSISQTIVKK
;
A
#
# COMPACT_ATOMS: atom_id res chain seq x y z
N MET A 1 70.86 12.25 44.65
CA MET A 1 70.94 11.49 43.39
C MET A 1 69.53 11.35 42.83
N LYS A 2 69.35 11.76 41.57
CA LYS A 2 68.11 11.73 40.79
C LYS A 2 67.66 10.27 40.55
N LYS A 3 66.35 10.02 40.46
CA LYS A 3 65.73 9.25 39.37
C LYS A 3 64.20 9.35 39.39
N ASN A 4 63.70 10.15 38.44
CA ASN A 4 62.35 10.09 37.87
C ASN A 4 62.24 8.84 36.98
N LEU A 5 61.09 8.16 36.93
CA LEU A 5 60.46 7.62 35.70
C LEU A 5 59.07 7.05 36.06
N LEU A 6 57.98 7.80 35.85
CA LEU A 6 57.15 7.90 34.63
C LEU A 6 56.06 6.81 34.57
N PHE A 7 54.83 7.22 34.90
CA PHE A 7 53.59 6.55 34.56
C PHE A 7 53.45 6.49 33.03
N LEU A 8 53.38 5.29 32.45
CA LEU A 8 53.00 5.08 31.06
C LEU A 8 51.56 4.54 31.03
N THR A 9 50.59 5.46 30.96
CA THR A 9 49.21 5.14 30.58
C THR A 9 49.19 4.70 29.12
N MET A 10 49.04 3.39 28.88
CA MET A 10 48.69 2.83 27.58
C MET A 10 47.28 3.31 27.18
N PHE A 11 47.21 4.31 26.31
CA PHE A 11 46.00 4.62 25.55
C PHE A 11 45.83 3.55 24.47
N LEU A 12 45.11 2.47 24.78
CA LEU A 12 44.60 1.55 23.79
C LEU A 12 43.47 2.26 23.03
N ILE A 13 43.83 2.97 21.95
CA ILE A 13 42.86 3.42 20.94
C ILE A 13 42.40 2.15 20.22
N ALA A 14 41.25 1.62 20.64
CA ALA A 14 40.54 0.62 19.86
C ALA A 14 40.11 1.29 18.54
N PHE A 15 40.88 1.07 17.48
CA PHE A 15 40.41 1.36 16.12
C PHE A 15 39.22 0.45 15.85
N GLN A 16 38.00 0.97 16.03
CA GLN A 16 36.83 0.33 15.44
C GLN A 16 36.96 0.44 13.93
N THR A 17 37.33 -0.66 13.28
CA THR A 17 37.28 -0.79 11.83
C THR A 17 35.81 -0.90 11.42
N TRP A 18 35.18 0.22 11.10
CA TRP A 18 33.89 0.21 10.42
C TRP A 18 34.13 -0.28 8.99
N SER A 19 33.79 -1.55 8.70
CA SER A 19 33.89 -2.09 7.35
C SER A 19 32.79 -1.49 6.48
N GLN A 20 33.14 -1.06 5.26
CA GLN A 20 32.17 -0.59 4.27
C GLN A 20 31.11 -1.68 3.99
N GLN A 21 29.84 -1.41 4.30
CA GLN A 21 28.75 -2.35 4.03
C GLN A 21 28.08 -2.04 2.70
N ILE A 22 28.01 -3.04 1.80
CA ILE A 22 27.24 -2.98 0.55
C ILE A 22 25.81 -3.41 0.85
N ASN A 23 24.84 -2.61 0.45
CA ASN A 23 23.41 -2.86 0.65
C ASN A 23 22.81 -3.65 -0.52
N GLU A 24 23.20 -3.27 -1.73
CA GLU A 24 22.62 -3.77 -2.97
C GLU A 24 23.65 -3.64 -4.09
N ALA A 25 23.75 -4.63 -4.96
CA ALA A 25 24.55 -4.55 -6.17
C ALA A 25 23.96 -5.46 -7.23
N SER A 26 23.86 -4.98 -8.46
CA SER A 26 23.40 -5.77 -9.60
C SER A 26 24.05 -5.31 -10.89
N GLY A 27 24.17 -6.23 -11.84
CA GLY A 27 24.35 -5.87 -13.24
C GLY A 27 23.00 -5.66 -13.92
N TRP A 28 23.04 -4.91 -15.02
CA TRP A 28 21.88 -4.56 -15.84
C TRP A 28 22.28 -4.62 -17.33
N LEU A 29 21.54 -3.92 -18.19
CA LEU A 29 21.91 -3.67 -19.58
C LEU A 29 23.07 -2.67 -19.61
N GLU A 30 24.23 -3.15 -20.07
CA GLU A 30 25.48 -2.40 -20.31
C GLU A 30 25.96 -1.55 -19.14
N SER A 31 25.54 -1.93 -17.93
CA SER A 31 25.81 -1.20 -16.71
C SER A 31 25.79 -2.11 -15.49
N VAL A 32 26.44 -1.65 -14.42
CA VAL A 32 26.24 -2.17 -13.07
C VAL A 32 25.89 -1.01 -12.15
N PHE A 33 25.19 -1.30 -11.06
CA PHE A 33 25.03 -0.37 -9.96
C PHE A 33 25.37 -1.03 -8.62
N VAL A 34 25.79 -0.21 -7.67
CA VAL A 34 26.04 -0.61 -6.29
C VAL A 34 25.59 0.47 -5.32
N LYS A 35 24.95 0.07 -4.22
CA LYS A 35 24.55 0.93 -3.09
C LYS A 35 25.26 0.50 -1.83
N TRP A 36 25.70 1.45 -1.01
CA TRP A 36 26.41 1.17 0.24
C TRP A 36 26.09 2.19 1.34
N GLN A 37 26.26 1.78 2.60
CA GLN A 37 26.06 2.67 3.75
C GLN A 37 27.20 3.69 3.88
N PRO A 38 26.92 4.96 4.23
CA PRO A 38 27.96 5.92 4.56
C PRO A 38 28.77 5.44 5.78
N VAL A 39 30.09 5.59 5.73
CA VAL A 39 30.97 5.34 6.87
C VAL A 39 31.34 6.66 7.53
N SER A 40 31.35 6.69 8.87
CA SER A 40 31.68 7.89 9.65
C SER A 40 33.08 8.41 9.32
N ASN A 41 33.25 9.73 9.28
CA ASN A 41 34.48 10.45 8.95
C ASN A 41 35.02 10.28 7.51
N VAL A 42 34.31 9.56 6.63
CA VAL A 42 34.68 9.45 5.22
C VAL A 42 34.31 10.72 4.47
N GLN A 43 35.26 11.26 3.72
CA GLN A 43 35.09 12.48 2.93
C GLN A 43 34.60 12.18 1.51
N THR A 44 35.18 11.16 0.89
CA THR A 44 34.85 10.70 -0.47
C THR A 44 35.03 9.18 -0.57
N TYR A 45 34.55 8.59 -1.65
CA TYR A 45 34.81 7.20 -2.00
C TYR A 45 35.54 7.11 -3.33
N ASN A 46 36.48 6.19 -3.43
CA ASN A 46 36.96 5.72 -4.72
C ASN A 46 36.25 4.43 -5.07
N VAL A 47 35.65 4.36 -6.25
CA VAL A 47 34.97 3.17 -6.74
C VAL A 47 35.70 2.65 -7.96
N TYR A 48 35.93 1.35 -7.99
CA TYR A 48 36.65 0.64 -9.02
C TYR A 48 35.82 -0.52 -9.55
N TYR A 49 35.96 -0.87 -10.83
CA TYR A 49 35.41 -2.12 -11.36
C TYR A 49 36.52 -3.01 -11.94
N THR A 50 36.28 -4.32 -11.91
CA THR A 50 37.10 -5.34 -12.57
C THR A 50 36.17 -6.21 -13.41
N GLY A 51 36.54 -6.48 -14.66
CA GLY A 51 35.74 -7.22 -15.64
C GLY A 51 35.98 -6.72 -17.06
N GLY A 52 35.55 -7.47 -18.08
CA GLY A 52 35.73 -7.07 -19.48
C GLY A 52 37.19 -6.91 -19.93
N GLY A 53 38.13 -7.61 -19.28
CA GLY A 53 39.58 -7.48 -19.53
C GLY A 53 40.27 -6.33 -18.79
N LEU A 54 39.53 -5.58 -17.96
CA LEU A 54 40.03 -4.47 -17.16
C LEU A 54 40.10 -4.86 -15.69
N VAL A 55 41.11 -4.35 -14.98
CA VAL A 55 41.35 -4.61 -13.55
C VAL A 55 41.42 -3.30 -12.80
N ASP A 56 40.64 -3.21 -11.70
CA ASP A 56 40.55 -2.05 -10.81
C ASP A 56 40.51 -0.71 -11.58
N GLN A 57 39.62 -0.61 -12.57
CA GLN A 57 39.40 0.64 -13.27
C GLN A 57 38.57 1.58 -12.42
N LYS A 58 39.15 2.73 -12.09
CA LYS A 58 38.49 3.76 -11.30
C LYS A 58 37.40 4.43 -12.15
N ILE A 59 36.24 4.68 -11.55
CA ILE A 59 35.17 5.43 -12.20
C ILE A 59 35.27 6.93 -11.93
N ASP A 60 34.60 7.71 -12.76
CA ASP A 60 34.46 9.16 -12.57
C ASP A 60 33.69 9.46 -11.28
N ASN A 61 34.06 10.57 -10.63
CA ASN A 61 33.48 10.95 -9.34
C ASN A 61 31.97 11.24 -9.46
N GLU A 62 31.54 11.80 -10.58
CA GLU A 62 30.16 12.20 -10.86
C GLU A 62 29.20 11.01 -10.86
N LEU A 63 29.71 9.80 -11.07
CA LEU A 63 28.93 8.57 -10.99
C LEU A 63 28.66 8.13 -9.54
N ILE A 64 29.34 8.72 -8.55
CA ILE A 64 29.20 8.44 -7.11
C ILE A 64 28.29 9.49 -6.47
N ARG A 65 27.17 9.04 -5.91
CA ARG A 65 26.07 9.90 -5.48
C ARG A 65 25.59 9.55 -4.08
N SER A 66 25.29 10.56 -3.29
CA SER A 66 24.71 10.41 -1.95
C SER A 66 23.21 10.64 -2.00
N TYR A 67 22.48 9.76 -1.33
CA TYR A 67 21.03 9.85 -1.08
C TYR A 67 20.76 10.02 0.42
N GLY A 68 21.75 10.55 1.15
CA GLY A 68 21.71 10.78 2.60
C GLY A 68 21.96 9.52 3.42
N THR A 69 21.10 8.51 3.29
CA THR A 69 21.19 7.25 4.07
C THR A 69 22.02 6.17 3.37
N TYR A 70 22.35 6.36 2.10
CA TYR A 70 23.21 5.49 1.33
C TYR A 70 23.93 6.29 0.23
N PHE A 71 25.03 5.73 -0.25
CA PHE A 71 25.66 6.12 -1.49
C PHE A 71 25.32 5.12 -2.59
N ARG A 72 25.32 5.58 -3.83
CA ARG A 72 25.12 4.77 -5.03
C ARG A 72 26.15 5.14 -6.09
N ALA A 73 26.64 4.13 -6.81
CA ALA A 73 27.40 4.30 -8.04
C ALA A 73 26.80 3.48 -9.17
N ASP A 74 26.75 4.06 -10.36
CA ASP A 74 26.32 3.37 -11.59
C ASP A 74 27.44 3.51 -12.62
N ILE A 75 27.78 2.39 -13.26
CA ILE A 75 28.91 2.29 -14.19
C ILE A 75 28.34 1.87 -15.54
N PRO A 76 27.89 2.82 -16.38
CA PRO A 76 27.41 2.53 -17.72
C PRO A 76 28.56 2.38 -18.72
N GLY A 77 28.24 1.83 -19.89
CA GLY A 77 29.20 1.63 -20.96
C GLY A 77 30.04 0.36 -20.80
N LEU A 78 29.49 -0.65 -20.13
CA LEU A 78 30.14 -1.92 -19.91
C LEU A 78 29.71 -2.95 -20.96
N LYS A 79 30.68 -3.71 -21.45
CA LYS A 79 30.41 -4.87 -22.29
C LYS A 79 29.63 -5.94 -21.52
N ALA A 80 28.79 -6.70 -22.21
CA ALA A 80 28.17 -7.89 -21.62
C ALA A 80 29.24 -8.85 -21.06
N GLY A 81 29.05 -9.30 -19.82
CA GLY A 81 30.07 -10.08 -19.11
C GLY A 81 29.90 -10.06 -17.60
N SER A 82 30.96 -10.46 -16.91
CA SER A 82 30.97 -10.60 -15.46
C SER A 82 31.90 -9.57 -14.82
N TYR A 83 31.42 -8.88 -13.79
CA TYR A 83 32.10 -7.73 -13.18
C TYR A 83 32.07 -7.78 -11.66
N THR A 84 33.06 -7.20 -11.00
CA THR A 84 33.03 -6.92 -9.57
C THR A 84 33.31 -5.43 -9.34
N VAL A 85 32.64 -4.82 -8.36
CA VAL A 85 32.83 -3.41 -8.00
C VAL A 85 33.46 -3.33 -6.61
N LYS A 86 34.52 -2.53 -6.45
CA LYS A 86 35.26 -2.32 -5.21
C LYS A 86 35.10 -0.87 -4.77
N ILE A 87 34.58 -0.66 -3.55
CA ILE A 87 34.36 0.65 -2.95
C ILE A 87 35.39 0.86 -1.84
N LYS A 88 36.14 1.95 -1.90
CA LYS A 88 37.15 2.32 -0.92
C LYS A 88 36.83 3.67 -0.29
N PRO A 89 36.71 3.76 1.05
CA PRO A 89 36.55 5.05 1.72
C PRO A 89 37.84 5.86 1.66
N VAL A 90 37.72 7.18 1.58
CA VAL A 90 38.85 8.13 1.62
C VAL A 90 38.68 9.04 2.83
N ILE A 91 39.66 9.01 3.74
CA ILE A 91 39.70 9.81 4.96
C ILE A 91 40.99 10.62 4.95
N SER A 92 40.86 11.95 5.04
CA SER A 92 42.01 12.88 5.01
C SER A 92 42.90 12.67 3.78
N GLY A 93 42.28 12.39 2.63
CA GLY A 93 42.97 12.11 1.36
C GLY A 93 43.63 10.73 1.27
N VAL A 94 43.58 9.91 2.31
CA VAL A 94 44.14 8.55 2.32
C VAL A 94 43.05 7.54 2.02
N GLU A 95 43.28 6.70 1.02
CA GLU A 95 42.39 5.62 0.65
C GLU A 95 42.52 4.44 1.64
N GLY A 96 41.40 4.05 2.24
CA GLY A 96 41.31 2.95 3.18
C GLY A 96 41.06 1.58 2.53
N THR A 97 40.88 0.56 3.36
CA THR A 97 40.53 -0.79 2.90
C THR A 97 39.15 -0.80 2.25
N GLY A 98 39.03 -1.39 1.06
CA GLY A 98 37.78 -1.46 0.32
C GLY A 98 36.96 -2.70 0.58
N THR A 99 35.70 -2.66 0.17
CA THR A 99 34.81 -3.82 0.07
C THR A 99 34.45 -4.08 -1.39
N THR A 100 34.46 -5.34 -1.80
CA THR A 100 34.18 -5.76 -3.18
C THR A 100 32.86 -6.53 -3.24
N THR A 101 32.04 -6.25 -4.24
CA THR A 101 30.81 -6.98 -4.51
C THR A 101 31.10 -8.44 -4.84
N SER A 102 30.09 -9.29 -4.77
CA SER A 102 30.08 -10.54 -5.56
C SER A 102 30.13 -10.23 -7.06
N SER A 103 30.28 -11.29 -7.85
CA SER A 103 30.26 -11.19 -9.31
C SER A 103 28.87 -10.75 -9.82
N LEU A 104 28.83 -9.67 -10.60
CA LEU A 104 27.64 -9.05 -11.19
C LEU A 104 27.59 -9.35 -12.69
N THR A 105 26.43 -9.74 -13.20
CA THR A 105 26.24 -10.08 -14.63
C THR A 105 25.68 -8.90 -15.40
N VAL A 106 26.44 -8.40 -16.37
CA VAL A 106 26.04 -7.36 -17.32
C VAL A 106 25.53 -8.02 -18.60
N LYS A 107 24.39 -7.56 -19.11
CA LYS A 107 23.80 -7.98 -20.39
C LYS A 107 23.99 -6.87 -21.44
N ALA A 108 23.92 -7.22 -22.72
CA ALA A 108 23.92 -6.24 -23.80
C ALA A 108 22.52 -5.63 -23.97
N HIS A 109 22.43 -4.38 -24.44
CA HIS A 109 21.19 -3.89 -25.02
C HIS A 109 20.88 -4.65 -26.33
N ASP A 110 19.59 -4.87 -26.59
CA ASP A 110 19.10 -5.43 -27.84
C ASP A 110 19.21 -4.39 -28.97
N ARG A 111 20.16 -4.58 -29.87
CA ARG A 111 20.42 -3.73 -31.04
C ARG A 111 19.76 -4.27 -32.31
N SER A 112 18.52 -4.73 -32.20
CA SER A 112 17.67 -5.08 -33.35
C SER A 112 16.85 -3.86 -33.79
N GLY A 113 16.45 -3.82 -35.07
CA GLY A 113 15.67 -2.71 -35.60
C GLY A 113 16.32 -1.97 -36.77
N PHE A 114 15.52 -1.13 -37.43
CA PHE A 114 15.96 -0.36 -38.59
C PHE A 114 17.05 0.67 -38.27
N ALA A 115 17.17 1.15 -37.03
CA ALA A 115 18.28 2.03 -36.64
C ALA A 115 19.66 1.38 -36.78
N PHE A 116 19.73 0.05 -36.85
CA PHE A 116 20.97 -0.71 -37.00
C PHE A 116 21.16 -1.30 -38.40
N ALA A 117 20.27 -0.95 -39.34
CA ALA A 117 20.42 -1.34 -40.74
C ALA A 117 21.74 -0.81 -41.31
N ASN A 118 22.21 -1.42 -42.40
CA ASN A 118 23.41 -0.97 -43.12
C ASN A 118 24.67 -0.94 -42.24
N SER A 119 24.75 -1.83 -41.23
CA SER A 119 25.85 -1.92 -40.26
C SER A 119 26.07 -0.65 -39.44
N ARG A 120 25.01 0.16 -39.27
CA ARG A 120 25.08 1.38 -38.45
C ARG A 120 24.93 1.04 -36.97
N ILE A 121 25.64 1.78 -36.12
CA ILE A 121 25.46 1.80 -34.67
C ILE A 121 25.25 3.25 -34.24
N PRO A 122 23.99 3.69 -34.07
CA PRO A 122 23.65 5.02 -33.56
C PRO A 122 24.30 5.30 -32.20
N GLY A 123 24.49 6.58 -31.89
CA GLY A 123 25.06 7.00 -30.62
C GLY A 123 26.57 6.84 -30.52
N ALA A 124 27.13 7.32 -29.42
CA ALA A 124 28.55 7.36 -29.10
C ALA A 124 29.09 6.05 -28.47
N TYR A 125 28.31 4.96 -28.51
CA TYR A 125 28.68 3.64 -28.04
C TYR A 125 28.96 2.66 -29.20
N ASN A 126 29.83 1.69 -28.96
CA ASN A 126 30.11 0.57 -29.86
C ASN A 126 28.97 -0.47 -29.79
N ALA A 127 28.95 -1.40 -30.75
CA ALA A 127 27.99 -2.50 -30.78
C ALA A 127 28.07 -3.42 -29.53
N ASP A 128 29.21 -3.42 -28.83
CA ASP A 128 29.39 -4.19 -27.61
C ASP A 128 29.11 -3.40 -26.32
N GLY A 129 28.60 -2.17 -26.44
CA GLY A 129 28.20 -1.33 -25.31
C GLY A 129 29.31 -0.46 -24.72
N THR A 130 30.55 -0.59 -25.18
CA THR A 130 31.64 0.28 -24.71
C THR A 130 31.63 1.65 -25.40
N PRO A 131 32.07 2.75 -24.77
CA PRO A 131 32.20 4.04 -25.44
C PRO A 131 33.10 3.96 -26.69
N LYS A 132 32.74 4.68 -27.76
CA LYS A 132 33.59 4.83 -28.95
C LYS A 132 34.91 5.52 -28.58
N SER A 133 35.96 5.23 -29.35
CA SER A 133 37.27 5.86 -29.16
C SER A 133 37.15 7.39 -29.23
N ASN A 134 37.87 8.08 -28.35
CA ASN A 134 37.86 9.54 -28.23
C ASN A 134 36.48 10.14 -27.90
N ALA A 135 35.56 9.37 -27.32
CA ALA A 135 34.30 9.91 -26.83
C ALA A 135 34.53 10.99 -25.77
N VAL A 136 33.82 12.10 -25.90
CA VAL A 136 33.74 13.16 -24.90
C VAL A 136 32.52 12.88 -24.03
N ILE A 137 32.72 12.79 -22.71
CA ILE A 137 31.65 12.53 -21.75
C ILE A 137 31.38 13.82 -20.95
N LEU A 138 30.13 14.28 -20.95
CA LEU A 138 29.67 15.42 -20.17
C LEU A 138 28.72 14.97 -19.08
N TYR A 139 28.92 15.43 -17.85
CA TYR A 139 28.03 15.20 -16.72
C TYR A 139 27.15 16.43 -16.48
N ILE A 140 25.84 16.26 -16.67
CA ILE A 140 24.84 17.30 -16.54
C ILE A 140 24.04 17.07 -15.27
N THR A 141 24.10 18.03 -14.39
CA THR A 141 23.41 18.06 -13.10
C THR A 141 22.54 19.31 -13.04
N GLN A 142 21.61 19.36 -12.08
CA GLN A 142 20.78 20.55 -11.90
C GLN A 142 21.61 21.82 -11.71
N GLN A 143 22.79 21.72 -11.08
CA GLN A 143 23.70 22.82 -10.80
C GLN A 143 24.59 23.17 -12.01
N THR A 144 24.91 22.21 -12.87
CA THR A 144 25.88 22.39 -13.97
C THR A 144 25.24 22.60 -15.34
N LYS A 145 23.93 22.36 -15.50
CA LYS A 145 23.23 22.44 -16.81
C LYS A 145 23.47 23.74 -17.60
N ASN A 146 23.69 24.85 -16.90
CA ASN A 146 23.91 26.17 -17.49
C ASN A 146 25.38 26.61 -17.55
N THR A 147 26.29 25.87 -16.92
CA THR A 147 27.70 26.27 -16.73
C THR A 147 28.70 25.27 -17.27
N VAL A 148 28.27 24.04 -17.60
CA VAL A 148 29.08 23.06 -18.33
C VAL A 148 29.68 23.70 -19.57
N SER A 149 30.95 23.42 -19.85
CA SER A 149 31.61 24.00 -21.02
C SER A 149 32.42 22.99 -21.79
N LEU A 150 32.48 23.18 -23.10
CA LEU A 150 33.24 22.33 -24.02
C LEU A 150 33.75 23.17 -25.19
N THR A 151 35.02 22.98 -25.54
CA THR A 151 35.53 23.46 -26.84
C THR A 151 35.03 22.52 -27.93
N VAL A 152 34.25 23.04 -28.86
CA VAL A 152 33.64 22.28 -29.97
C VAL A 152 34.22 22.77 -31.30
N THR A 153 34.74 21.83 -32.09
CA THR A 153 35.37 22.15 -33.39
C THR A 153 34.33 22.74 -34.35
N GLY A 154 34.63 23.91 -34.90
CA GLY A 154 33.76 24.62 -35.84
C GLY A 154 32.59 25.39 -35.21
N ALA A 155 32.48 25.41 -33.87
CA ALA A 155 31.53 26.28 -33.19
C ALA A 155 31.84 27.76 -33.44
N SER A 156 30.80 28.60 -33.43
CA SER A 156 30.92 30.04 -33.69
C SER A 156 31.66 30.79 -32.58
N ALA A 157 31.64 30.27 -31.35
CA ALA A 157 32.39 30.78 -30.21
C ALA A 157 32.85 29.60 -29.35
N ASN A 158 34.03 29.71 -28.75
CA ASN A 158 34.60 28.71 -27.87
C ASN A 158 35.20 29.36 -26.60
N PRO A 159 35.14 28.67 -25.44
CA PRO A 159 34.38 27.43 -25.22
C PRO A 159 32.86 27.70 -25.31
N CYS A 160 32.10 26.70 -25.78
CA CYS A 160 30.64 26.72 -25.66
C CYS A 160 30.29 26.54 -24.17
N VAL A 161 29.40 27.36 -23.60
CA VAL A 161 29.00 27.30 -22.18
C VAL A 161 27.49 27.12 -22.08
N GLY A 162 27.06 26.11 -21.33
CA GLY A 162 25.67 25.64 -21.24
C GLY A 162 25.39 24.50 -22.23
N LEU A 163 24.53 23.55 -21.84
CA LEU A 163 24.28 22.34 -22.61
C LEU A 163 23.74 22.63 -24.02
N GLN A 164 22.71 23.48 -24.15
CA GLN A 164 22.16 23.81 -25.47
C GLN A 164 23.20 24.52 -26.36
N THR A 165 24.04 25.40 -25.81
CA THR A 165 25.10 26.08 -26.56
C THR A 165 26.18 25.10 -27.05
N ILE A 166 26.48 24.04 -26.29
CA ILE A 166 27.36 22.96 -26.76
C ILE A 166 26.71 22.21 -27.93
N LEU A 167 25.42 21.87 -27.83
CA LEU A 167 24.68 21.22 -28.91
C LEU A 167 24.62 22.10 -30.17
N ASP A 168 24.49 23.41 -30.03
CA ASP A 168 24.59 24.36 -31.16
C ASP A 168 25.98 24.38 -31.82
N GLY A 169 27.03 24.05 -31.07
CA GLY A 169 28.35 23.79 -31.61
C GLY A 169 28.37 22.52 -32.48
N TYR A 170 27.84 21.40 -31.95
CA TYR A 170 27.75 20.13 -32.68
C TYR A 170 26.83 20.21 -33.90
N LYS A 171 25.78 21.04 -33.84
CA LYS A 171 24.90 21.39 -34.95
C LYS A 171 25.65 21.86 -36.20
N LYS A 172 26.86 22.40 -36.07
CA LYS A 172 27.68 22.79 -37.24
C LYS A 172 28.21 21.59 -38.03
N GLY A 173 28.13 20.38 -37.47
CA GLY A 173 28.55 19.12 -38.10
C GLY A 173 30.06 19.03 -38.34
N LYS A 174 30.87 19.82 -37.63
CA LYS A 174 32.34 19.86 -37.80
C LYS A 174 33.10 19.12 -36.70
N ASP A 175 32.50 18.95 -35.53
CA ASP A 175 33.05 18.10 -34.47
C ASP A 175 32.55 16.67 -34.66
N THR A 176 33.47 15.75 -34.87
CA THR A 176 33.20 14.32 -35.10
C THR A 176 33.60 13.45 -33.91
N ARG A 177 34.07 14.05 -32.81
CA ARG A 177 34.25 13.30 -31.58
C ARG A 177 32.88 12.76 -31.13
N PRO A 178 32.75 11.48 -30.80
CA PRO A 178 31.52 10.96 -30.22
C PRO A 178 31.20 11.72 -28.93
N LEU A 179 29.96 12.16 -28.75
CA LEU A 179 29.53 12.90 -27.57
C LEU A 179 28.59 12.04 -26.73
N ILE A 180 28.88 11.87 -25.45
CA ILE A 180 28.01 11.24 -24.46
C ILE A 180 27.61 12.31 -23.44
N ILE A 181 26.32 12.55 -23.31
CA ILE A 181 25.73 13.50 -22.35
C ILE A 181 25.02 12.67 -21.28
N ARG A 182 25.49 12.76 -20.04
CA ARG A 182 24.99 11.99 -18.89
C ARG A 182 24.17 12.89 -17.97
N LEU A 183 22.86 12.69 -17.92
CA LEU A 183 21.99 13.35 -16.94
C LEU A 183 22.06 12.66 -15.59
N ILE A 184 22.23 13.44 -14.52
CA ILE A 184 22.25 12.93 -13.14
C ILE A 184 21.20 13.68 -12.30
N GLY A 185 20.26 12.92 -11.76
CA GLY A 185 19.16 13.45 -10.95
C GLY A 185 18.08 14.17 -11.78
N GLN A 186 17.33 15.03 -11.11
CA GLN A 186 16.24 15.81 -11.71
C GLN A 186 16.79 17.11 -12.32
N ILE A 187 16.65 17.25 -13.63
CA ILE A 187 17.07 18.42 -14.39
C ILE A 187 15.83 19.20 -14.82
N THR A 188 15.64 20.38 -14.24
CA THR A 188 14.58 21.31 -14.69
C THR A 188 15.06 22.17 -15.86
N ASP A 189 14.23 23.09 -16.35
CA ASP A 189 14.54 24.04 -17.42
C ASP A 189 15.95 24.63 -17.41
N LEU A 190 16.57 24.65 -18.58
CA LEU A 190 17.85 25.30 -18.80
C LEU A 190 17.65 26.79 -19.07
N SER A 191 18.67 27.61 -18.80
CA SER A 191 18.64 29.04 -19.10
C SER A 191 18.53 29.34 -20.59
N TYR A 192 18.96 28.42 -21.44
CA TYR A 192 18.85 28.52 -22.88
C TYR A 192 18.29 27.22 -23.47
N MET A 193 17.12 27.33 -24.11
CA MET A 193 16.39 26.27 -24.79
C MET A 193 15.69 26.87 -26.01
N MET A 194 15.37 26.05 -27.01
CA MET A 194 14.65 26.50 -28.20
C MET A 194 13.17 26.20 -28.02
N ASN A 195 12.37 27.23 -27.75
CA ASN A 195 10.94 27.09 -27.46
C ASN A 195 10.64 26.10 -26.31
N GLY A 196 11.50 26.05 -25.29
CA GLY A 196 11.37 25.12 -24.17
C GLY A 196 11.96 23.74 -24.41
N ASP A 197 12.43 23.41 -25.63
CA ASP A 197 13.06 22.13 -25.91
C ASP A 197 14.60 22.20 -25.86
N LEU A 198 15.21 21.09 -25.43
CA LEU A 198 16.60 20.80 -25.74
C LEU A 198 16.69 20.23 -27.16
N VAL A 199 17.46 20.87 -28.03
CA VAL A 199 17.52 20.51 -29.46
C VAL A 199 18.86 19.87 -29.81
N ILE A 200 18.80 18.65 -30.34
CA ILE A 200 19.95 17.89 -30.85
C ILE A 200 19.94 17.98 -32.38
N GLU A 201 21.03 18.53 -32.93
CA GLU A 201 21.32 18.57 -34.37
C GLU A 201 22.81 18.26 -34.57
N ASN A 202 23.17 17.64 -35.70
CA ASN A 202 24.59 17.48 -36.07
C ASN A 202 24.85 17.73 -37.57
N ASN A 203 23.96 18.50 -38.20
CA ASN A 203 23.95 18.77 -39.64
C ASN A 203 23.88 17.49 -40.49
N ASN A 204 23.14 16.51 -40.00
CA ASN A 204 23.01 15.17 -40.56
C ASN A 204 24.37 14.54 -40.93
N ASN A 205 25.41 14.80 -40.12
CA ASN A 205 26.75 14.31 -40.41
C ASN A 205 26.87 12.84 -39.98
N ALA A 206 26.97 11.95 -40.97
CA ALA A 206 27.10 10.51 -40.78
C ALA A 206 28.34 10.06 -39.97
N ALA A 207 29.33 10.92 -39.74
CA ALA A 207 30.51 10.67 -38.91
C ALA A 207 30.40 11.28 -37.50
N SER A 208 29.34 12.02 -37.20
CA SER A 208 29.04 12.55 -35.87
C SER A 208 28.09 11.59 -35.14
N TYR A 209 28.31 11.43 -33.83
CA TYR A 209 27.60 10.47 -32.97
C TYR A 209 27.28 11.14 -31.63
N ILE A 210 26.02 11.15 -31.24
CA ILE A 210 25.59 11.78 -29.99
C ILE A 210 24.70 10.79 -29.23
N THR A 211 25.07 10.50 -27.98
CA THR A 211 24.23 9.81 -27.00
C THR A 211 23.82 10.77 -25.90
N MET A 212 22.53 10.82 -25.60
CA MET A 212 22.00 11.44 -24.40
C MET A 212 21.44 10.34 -23.49
N GLU A 213 22.04 10.16 -22.32
CA GLU A 213 21.68 9.07 -21.40
C GLU A 213 21.47 9.59 -19.98
N GLY A 214 20.56 8.96 -19.24
CA GLY A 214 20.46 9.15 -17.81
C GLY A 214 21.33 8.18 -17.02
N ILE A 215 21.76 8.58 -15.83
CA ILE A 215 22.53 7.75 -14.90
C ILE A 215 21.68 7.39 -13.70
N GLY A 216 21.64 6.11 -13.34
CA GLY A 216 20.80 5.63 -12.25
C GLY A 216 19.35 5.44 -12.66
N ASN A 217 18.47 5.40 -11.67
CA ASN A 217 17.02 5.24 -11.87
C ASN A 217 16.25 6.56 -11.69
N ASP A 218 16.93 7.66 -11.40
CA ASP A 218 16.37 8.96 -11.01
C ASP A 218 16.74 10.10 -11.98
N ALA A 219 17.46 9.80 -13.07
CA ALA A 219 17.77 10.76 -14.12
C ALA A 219 16.47 11.20 -14.83
N THR A 220 16.16 12.50 -14.75
CA THR A 220 14.86 13.04 -15.15
C THR A 220 15.03 14.36 -15.92
N ALA A 221 14.35 14.49 -17.04
CA ALA A 221 14.04 15.76 -17.71
C ALA A 221 12.64 16.20 -17.27
N ASP A 222 12.58 17.29 -16.50
CA ASP A 222 11.35 17.76 -15.86
C ASP A 222 11.02 19.18 -16.31
N GLY A 223 9.90 19.35 -17.00
CA GLY A 223 9.46 20.62 -17.57
C GLY A 223 9.76 20.78 -19.07
N TRP A 224 10.73 20.06 -19.62
CA TRP A 224 11.21 20.30 -21.00
C TRP A 224 11.30 19.01 -21.83
N GLY A 225 11.12 19.15 -23.15
CA GLY A 225 11.19 18.07 -24.13
C GLY A 225 12.53 17.97 -24.85
N ILE A 226 12.78 16.84 -25.54
CA ILE A 226 13.96 16.64 -26.38
C ILE A 226 13.54 16.63 -27.85
N ARG A 227 14.12 17.53 -28.63
CA ARG A 227 13.85 17.64 -30.07
C ARG A 227 15.06 17.21 -30.89
N VAL A 228 14.85 16.31 -31.84
CA VAL A 228 15.89 15.88 -32.80
C VAL A 228 15.53 16.35 -34.20
N LYS A 229 16.43 17.08 -34.85
CA LYS A 229 16.25 17.50 -36.25
C LYS A 229 17.59 17.61 -36.98
N ASN A 230 17.59 17.37 -38.28
CA ASN A 230 18.78 17.44 -39.14
C ASN A 230 19.96 16.69 -38.52
N ALA A 231 19.73 15.42 -38.14
CA ALA A 231 20.64 14.66 -37.31
C ALA A 231 20.80 13.20 -37.76
N SER A 232 22.05 12.70 -37.73
CA SER A 232 22.38 11.29 -37.94
C SER A 232 22.94 10.67 -36.66
N ASN A 233 22.74 9.36 -36.47
CA ASN A 233 23.38 8.56 -35.41
C ASN A 233 23.13 9.05 -33.97
N ILE A 234 21.86 9.21 -33.61
CA ILE A 234 21.46 9.69 -32.29
C ILE A 234 20.97 8.52 -31.42
N GLU A 235 21.39 8.49 -30.16
CA GLU A 235 20.90 7.56 -29.14
C GLU A 235 20.36 8.36 -27.95
N ILE A 236 19.15 8.05 -27.49
CA ILE A 236 18.55 8.65 -26.29
C ILE A 236 18.06 7.52 -25.38
N ARG A 237 18.54 7.47 -24.14
CA ARG A 237 18.23 6.35 -23.25
C ARG A 237 18.19 6.63 -21.75
N ASN A 238 17.49 5.78 -21.01
CA ASN A 238 17.51 5.77 -19.54
C ASN A 238 17.14 7.12 -18.90
N ILE A 239 16.15 7.84 -19.47
CA ILE A 239 15.68 9.13 -18.96
C ILE A 239 14.18 9.03 -18.68
N GLY A 240 13.75 9.61 -17.56
CA GLY A 240 12.33 9.88 -17.31
C GLY A 240 12.00 11.28 -17.80
N ILE A 241 11.00 11.42 -18.66
CA ILE A 241 10.57 12.71 -19.19
C ILE A 241 9.18 13.01 -18.67
N MET A 242 9.02 14.12 -17.95
CA MET A 242 7.77 14.48 -17.28
C MET A 242 7.50 15.98 -17.29
N ASN A 243 6.24 16.33 -17.09
CA ASN A 243 5.74 17.70 -16.94
C ASN A 243 6.11 18.65 -18.09
N VAL A 244 6.37 18.11 -19.29
CA VAL A 244 6.83 18.89 -20.45
C VAL A 244 5.85 20.02 -20.77
N ASP A 245 6.35 21.24 -20.81
CA ASP A 245 5.61 22.46 -21.11
C ASP A 245 6.18 23.23 -22.32
N SER A 246 7.07 22.58 -23.08
CA SER A 246 7.69 23.15 -24.27
C SER A 246 6.67 23.44 -25.37
N GLY A 247 7.05 24.34 -26.28
CA GLY A 247 6.20 24.79 -27.37
C GLY A 247 5.91 23.72 -28.42
N GLU A 248 6.80 22.75 -28.63
CA GLU A 248 6.49 21.57 -29.46
C GLU A 248 5.60 20.57 -28.70
N GLY A 249 5.63 20.57 -27.37
CA GLY A 249 4.77 19.76 -26.50
C GLY A 249 5.12 18.28 -26.43
N ASP A 250 6.04 17.81 -27.29
CA ASP A 250 6.47 16.42 -27.34
C ASP A 250 7.43 16.10 -26.17
N ASN A 251 7.30 14.95 -25.48
CA ASN A 251 8.36 14.54 -24.54
C ASN A 251 9.68 14.31 -25.30
N ILE A 252 9.63 13.53 -26.38
CA ILE A 252 10.71 13.42 -27.36
C ILE A 252 10.12 13.48 -28.78
N GLY A 253 10.58 14.43 -29.59
CA GLY A 253 10.11 14.62 -30.96
C GLY A 253 11.23 14.56 -31.99
N LEU A 254 11.19 13.58 -32.90
CA LEU A 254 11.98 13.58 -34.13
C LEU A 254 11.20 14.36 -35.19
N GLN A 255 11.71 15.52 -35.61
CA GLN A 255 10.91 16.51 -36.33
C GLN A 255 11.18 16.56 -37.84
N GLN A 256 12.44 16.64 -38.26
CA GLN A 256 12.78 16.57 -39.68
C GLN A 256 14.21 16.12 -39.97
N ASP A 257 14.39 15.47 -41.11
CA ASP A 257 15.66 15.10 -41.74
C ASP A 257 16.61 14.36 -40.79
N ASN A 258 16.07 13.36 -40.07
CA ASN A 258 16.86 12.50 -39.21
C ASN A 258 17.03 11.10 -39.81
N ASP A 259 18.21 10.52 -39.61
CA ASP A 259 18.46 9.10 -39.88
C ASP A 259 19.26 8.39 -38.78
N TYR A 260 19.03 7.08 -38.66
CA TYR A 260 19.74 6.23 -37.68
C TYR A 260 19.60 6.73 -36.24
N VAL A 261 18.37 6.73 -35.73
CA VAL A 261 18.03 7.20 -34.38
C VAL A 261 17.49 6.05 -33.54
N TRP A 262 18.01 5.91 -32.31
CA TRP A 262 17.57 4.92 -31.34
C TRP A 262 17.11 5.58 -30.04
N VAL A 263 15.84 5.41 -29.67
CA VAL A 263 15.30 5.88 -28.39
C VAL A 263 14.84 4.67 -27.59
N HIS A 264 15.46 4.45 -26.41
CA HIS A 264 15.22 3.22 -25.67
C HIS A 264 15.37 3.33 -24.15
N ASN A 265 14.69 2.46 -23.41
CA ASN A 265 14.77 2.44 -21.95
C ASN A 265 14.39 3.79 -21.31
N CYS A 266 13.49 4.57 -21.92
CA CYS A 266 12.99 5.82 -21.36
C CYS A 266 11.61 5.64 -20.74
N ASP A 267 11.33 6.40 -19.68
CA ASP A 267 10.00 6.55 -19.09
C ASP A 267 9.34 7.82 -19.63
N PHE A 268 8.16 7.67 -20.22
CA PHE A 268 7.35 8.76 -20.74
C PHE A 268 6.16 8.98 -19.82
N PHE A 269 6.14 10.12 -19.13
CA PHE A 269 5.04 10.53 -18.26
C PHE A 269 4.23 11.66 -18.91
N TYR A 270 3.22 12.16 -18.21
CA TYR A 270 2.40 13.27 -18.68
C TYR A 270 3.20 14.51 -19.06
N GLY A 271 2.79 15.15 -20.17
CA GLY A 271 3.09 16.56 -20.45
C GLY A 271 2.05 17.48 -19.82
N LYS A 272 2.28 18.79 -19.87
CA LYS A 272 1.25 19.77 -19.51
C LYS A 272 0.11 19.76 -20.54
N PRO A 273 -1.13 20.08 -20.11
CA PRO A 273 -2.25 20.17 -21.04
C PRO A 273 -1.97 21.15 -22.18
N GLY A 274 -2.15 20.69 -23.42
CA GLY A 274 -2.08 21.55 -24.61
C GLY A 274 -3.40 22.30 -24.88
N SER A 275 -3.50 22.93 -26.05
CA SER A 275 -4.70 23.69 -26.44
C SER A 275 -5.84 22.81 -26.95
N ASP A 276 -5.52 21.63 -27.49
CA ASP A 276 -6.52 20.73 -28.06
C ASP A 276 -7.14 19.83 -26.98
N ALA A 277 -8.41 19.47 -27.15
CA ALA A 277 -9.14 18.65 -26.18
C ALA A 277 -8.49 17.27 -25.95
N ASP A 278 -7.79 16.73 -26.95
CA ASP A 278 -7.06 15.46 -26.85
C ASP A 278 -5.64 15.61 -26.26
N GLN A 279 -5.21 16.82 -25.88
CA GLN A 279 -3.91 17.14 -25.27
C GLN A 279 -3.97 17.24 -23.74
N ILE A 280 -5.04 16.76 -23.10
CA ILE A 280 -5.21 16.91 -21.65
C ILE A 280 -4.11 16.20 -20.81
N LYS A 281 -3.43 15.22 -21.40
CA LYS A 281 -2.28 14.48 -20.82
C LYS A 281 -0.93 14.86 -21.44
N GLY A 282 -0.86 15.98 -22.19
CA GLY A 282 0.27 16.35 -23.06
C GLY A 282 -0.02 16.14 -24.55
N ASP A 283 0.87 16.61 -25.43
CA ASP A 283 0.82 16.30 -26.87
C ASP A 283 1.44 14.93 -27.17
N GLY A 284 2.47 14.80 -28.01
CA GLY A 284 3.10 13.52 -28.32
C GLY A 284 4.08 13.05 -27.24
N ALA A 285 4.05 11.78 -26.85
CA ALA A 285 5.10 11.25 -25.97
C ALA A 285 6.40 11.03 -26.75
N LEU A 286 6.36 10.19 -27.78
CA LEU A 286 7.52 9.91 -28.63
C LEU A 286 7.10 9.92 -30.11
N ASP A 287 7.29 11.07 -30.73
CA ASP A 287 6.85 11.35 -32.10
C ASP A 287 8.00 11.20 -33.11
N CYS A 288 7.67 10.67 -34.30
CA CYS A 288 8.61 10.51 -35.40
C CYS A 288 8.03 11.08 -36.71
N LYS A 289 8.58 12.20 -37.14
CA LYS A 289 8.18 12.97 -38.32
C LYS A 289 9.40 13.11 -39.25
N LYS A 290 9.20 12.93 -40.56
CA LYS A 290 10.19 13.13 -41.62
C LYS A 290 11.59 12.56 -41.29
N SER A 291 11.63 11.32 -40.81
CA SER A 291 12.84 10.64 -40.35
C SER A 291 12.85 9.19 -40.88
N THR A 292 13.99 8.50 -40.90
CA THR A 292 14.04 7.09 -41.33
C THR A 292 15.16 6.32 -40.65
N TYR A 293 15.16 5.00 -40.76
CA TYR A 293 16.06 4.11 -40.01
C TYR A 293 16.00 4.39 -38.50
N VAL A 294 14.80 4.25 -37.94
CA VAL A 294 14.53 4.54 -36.52
C VAL A 294 14.17 3.26 -35.77
N THR A 295 14.57 3.17 -34.50
CA THR A 295 14.15 2.12 -33.57
C THR A 295 13.71 2.77 -32.27
N PHE A 296 12.49 2.48 -31.82
CA PHE A 296 12.00 2.79 -30.49
C PHE A 296 11.78 1.50 -29.71
N SER A 297 12.50 1.32 -28.61
CA SER A 297 12.52 0.03 -27.94
C SER A 297 12.63 0.08 -26.44
N TYR A 298 12.02 -0.86 -25.71
CA TYR A 298 12.13 -0.89 -24.24
C TYR A 298 11.72 0.43 -23.56
N ASN A 299 10.82 1.21 -24.17
CA ASN A 299 10.31 2.42 -23.53
C ASN A 299 9.04 2.10 -22.74
N HIS A 300 8.79 2.82 -21.66
CA HIS A 300 7.58 2.70 -20.85
C HIS A 300 6.76 3.97 -20.94
N PHE A 301 5.56 3.86 -21.48
CA PHE A 301 4.58 4.94 -21.61
C PHE A 301 3.58 4.83 -20.47
N TRP A 302 3.62 5.80 -19.56
CA TRP A 302 2.80 5.84 -18.35
C TRP A 302 1.55 6.69 -18.62
N ASP A 303 0.45 6.03 -18.97
CA ASP A 303 -0.88 6.62 -19.13
C ASP A 303 -0.93 7.80 -20.13
N ASN A 304 0.00 7.88 -21.09
CA ASN A 304 0.02 8.97 -22.06
C ASN A 304 -1.26 9.01 -22.92
N GLY A 305 -1.76 10.21 -23.23
CA GLY A 305 -2.92 10.36 -24.13
C GLY A 305 -2.59 10.04 -25.59
N LYS A 306 -1.42 10.50 -26.07
CA LYS A 306 -0.96 10.35 -27.45
C LYS A 306 0.48 9.84 -27.45
N SER A 307 0.65 8.52 -27.53
CA SER A 307 1.96 7.89 -27.32
C SER A 307 2.94 8.13 -28.47
N ASN A 308 2.60 7.72 -29.70
CA ASN A 308 3.51 7.78 -30.85
C ASN A 308 2.80 8.19 -32.14
N LEU A 309 2.97 9.44 -32.58
CA LEU A 309 2.67 9.81 -33.95
C LEU A 309 3.84 9.41 -34.87
N LEU A 310 3.53 8.66 -35.93
CA LEU A 310 4.48 8.33 -36.98
C LEU A 310 4.01 8.92 -38.31
N GLY A 311 4.74 9.91 -38.77
CA GLY A 311 4.50 10.61 -40.01
C GLY A 311 3.50 11.77 -39.88
N LEU A 312 3.73 12.80 -40.69
CA LEU A 312 2.92 14.01 -40.75
C LEU A 312 2.54 14.34 -42.20
N SER A 313 3.54 14.54 -43.06
CA SER A 313 3.37 15.04 -44.42
C SER A 313 4.54 14.64 -45.33
N GLU A 314 5.00 13.41 -45.23
CA GLU A 314 6.18 12.89 -45.95
C GLU A 314 6.02 12.90 -47.46
N GLY A 315 4.79 12.72 -47.96
CA GLY A 315 4.50 12.78 -49.41
C GLY A 315 5.06 11.61 -50.22
N THR A 316 5.72 10.64 -49.60
CA THR A 316 6.24 9.40 -50.20
C THR A 316 6.03 8.23 -49.25
N THR A 317 6.05 7.00 -49.78
CA THR A 317 6.06 5.74 -49.00
C THR A 317 7.36 4.95 -49.17
N GLU A 318 8.31 5.50 -49.92
CA GLU A 318 9.59 4.87 -50.22
C GLU A 318 10.65 5.28 -49.20
N GLY A 319 11.48 4.33 -48.76
CA GLY A 319 12.64 4.61 -47.92
C GLY A 319 12.32 5.05 -46.49
N LEU A 320 11.09 4.85 -46.02
CA LEU A 320 10.61 5.26 -44.69
C LEU A 320 10.46 4.02 -43.78
N PHE A 321 11.46 3.79 -42.92
CA PHE A 321 11.56 2.58 -42.10
C PHE A 321 11.69 2.88 -40.62
N ILE A 322 10.92 2.17 -39.79
CA ILE A 322 10.98 2.29 -38.34
C ILE A 322 10.57 1.00 -37.63
N THR A 323 11.16 0.75 -36.47
CA THR A 323 10.87 -0.38 -35.59
C THR A 323 10.33 0.11 -34.24
N TYR A 324 9.31 -0.57 -33.72
CA TYR A 324 8.81 -0.48 -32.35
C TYR A 324 8.90 -1.86 -31.71
N HIS A 325 9.72 -2.04 -30.66
CA HIS A 325 9.77 -3.33 -29.99
C HIS A 325 10.05 -3.31 -28.50
N HIS A 326 9.46 -4.26 -27.78
CA HIS A 326 9.54 -4.33 -26.33
C HIS A 326 9.15 -3.03 -25.61
N ASN A 327 8.30 -2.19 -26.19
CA ASN A 327 7.75 -1.04 -25.47
C ASN A 327 6.56 -1.48 -24.60
N TRP A 328 6.41 -0.82 -23.46
CA TRP A 328 5.27 -0.98 -22.55
C TRP A 328 4.32 0.22 -22.71
N TYR A 329 3.14 -0.04 -23.25
CA TYR A 329 2.05 0.93 -23.33
C TYR A 329 1.09 0.70 -22.16
N ASP A 330 1.43 1.30 -21.02
CA ASP A 330 0.82 1.06 -19.71
C ASP A 330 -0.29 2.06 -19.44
N HIS A 331 -1.53 1.62 -19.64
CA HIS A 331 -2.77 2.41 -19.49
C HIS A 331 -2.85 3.66 -20.37
N SER A 332 -1.97 3.80 -21.36
CA SER A 332 -2.00 4.91 -22.33
C SER A 332 -3.18 4.81 -23.29
N ASP A 333 -3.69 5.95 -23.77
CA ASP A 333 -4.96 5.97 -24.50
C ASP A 333 -4.81 5.47 -25.95
N SER A 334 -3.87 6.06 -26.71
CA SER A 334 -3.88 5.97 -28.17
C SER A 334 -2.52 6.15 -28.84
N ARG A 335 -2.48 5.86 -30.15
CA ARG A 335 -1.33 6.05 -31.05
C ARG A 335 -0.15 5.14 -30.68
N HIS A 336 -0.32 3.82 -30.78
CA HIS A 336 0.70 2.85 -30.36
C HIS A 336 1.26 1.95 -31.49
N PRO A 337 1.71 2.47 -32.66
CA PRO A 337 1.72 3.87 -33.10
C PRO A 337 0.48 4.26 -33.94
N ARG A 338 0.30 5.55 -34.23
CA ARG A 338 -0.55 6.01 -35.35
C ARG A 338 0.33 6.36 -36.54
N ILE A 339 0.14 5.65 -37.66
CA ILE A 339 1.15 5.54 -38.71
C ILE A 339 0.60 6.05 -40.03
N ARG A 340 1.27 7.04 -40.61
CA ARG A 340 1.14 7.48 -42.01
C ARG A 340 2.35 7.01 -42.79
N TYR A 341 2.23 6.75 -44.09
CA TYR A 341 3.31 6.57 -45.07
C TYR A 341 4.35 5.43 -44.89
N TYR A 342 4.74 5.11 -43.66
CA TYR A 342 5.94 4.34 -43.35
C TYR A 342 5.72 2.83 -43.51
N SER A 343 6.83 2.14 -43.74
CA SER A 343 6.97 0.71 -43.47
C SER A 343 7.40 0.53 -42.02
N ALA A 344 6.47 0.11 -41.17
CA ALA A 344 6.67 0.03 -39.73
C ALA A 344 6.63 -1.41 -39.23
N HIS A 345 7.67 -1.83 -38.54
CA HIS A 345 7.71 -3.12 -37.86
C HIS A 345 7.42 -2.94 -36.37
N VAL A 346 6.35 -3.56 -35.88
CA VAL A 346 5.83 -3.42 -34.51
C VAL A 346 5.78 -4.80 -33.88
N TYR A 347 6.74 -5.14 -33.02
CA TYR A 347 6.84 -6.48 -32.47
C TYR A 347 7.20 -6.58 -31.00
N ASN A 348 6.78 -7.67 -30.34
CA ASN A 348 7.08 -7.93 -28.92
C ASN A 348 6.73 -6.79 -27.94
N ASN A 349 5.83 -5.87 -28.29
CA ASN A 349 5.38 -4.81 -27.37
C ASN A 349 4.28 -5.35 -26.44
N TYR A 350 4.15 -4.73 -25.27
CA TYR A 350 3.10 -5.02 -24.31
C TYR A 350 2.12 -3.86 -24.24
N TYR A 351 0.87 -4.14 -24.60
CA TYR A 351 -0.26 -3.22 -24.59
C TYR A 351 -1.15 -3.56 -23.40
N ASP A 352 -1.21 -2.67 -22.42
CA ASP A 352 -1.67 -2.99 -21.07
C ASP A 352 -2.76 -2.01 -20.63
N GLY A 353 -4.04 -2.31 -20.88
CA GLY A 353 -5.16 -1.47 -20.46
C GLY A 353 -5.35 -0.19 -21.30
N ASN A 354 -5.15 -0.25 -22.62
CA ASN A 354 -5.23 0.94 -23.47
C ASN A 354 -6.68 1.32 -23.82
N SER A 355 -7.08 2.54 -23.45
CA SER A 355 -8.48 2.97 -23.41
C SER A 355 -9.11 3.34 -24.76
N LYS A 356 -8.31 3.63 -25.80
CA LYS A 356 -8.82 3.97 -27.15
C LYS A 356 -8.41 2.96 -28.22
N TYR A 357 -7.13 2.92 -28.61
CA TYR A 357 -6.65 1.97 -29.62
C TYR A 357 -5.13 1.73 -29.57
N GLY A 358 -4.68 0.58 -30.06
CA GLY A 358 -3.29 0.20 -30.22
C GLY A 358 -2.68 0.77 -31.50
N VAL A 359 -2.43 -0.11 -32.48
CA VAL A 359 -1.80 0.23 -33.76
C VAL A 359 -2.83 0.82 -34.73
N GLY A 360 -2.58 2.02 -35.26
CA GLY A 360 -3.45 2.67 -36.25
C GLY A 360 -2.73 2.92 -37.58
N SER A 361 -3.31 2.47 -38.70
CA SER A 361 -2.71 2.59 -40.04
C SER A 361 -3.50 3.52 -40.98
N THR A 362 -2.81 4.54 -41.49
CA THR A 362 -3.35 5.57 -42.38
C THR A 362 -2.37 5.90 -43.53
N LEU A 363 -2.82 6.71 -44.50
CA LEU A 363 -2.08 7.30 -45.62
C LEU A 363 -1.07 6.35 -46.30
N GLY A 364 -1.50 5.12 -46.60
CA GLY A 364 -0.69 4.16 -47.34
C GLY A 364 0.48 3.54 -46.59
N SER A 365 0.51 3.65 -45.26
CA SER A 365 1.47 2.91 -44.44
C SER A 365 1.35 1.39 -44.63
N SER A 366 2.46 0.68 -44.48
CA SER A 366 2.52 -0.79 -44.42
C SER A 366 3.06 -1.20 -43.07
N VAL A 367 2.25 -1.87 -42.26
CA VAL A 367 2.59 -2.17 -40.86
C VAL A 367 2.64 -3.67 -40.64
N PHE A 368 3.79 -4.18 -40.20
CA PHE A 368 3.92 -5.56 -39.76
C PHE A 368 3.82 -5.62 -38.23
N VAL A 369 2.73 -6.17 -37.73
CA VAL A 369 2.44 -6.29 -36.30
C VAL A 369 2.58 -7.75 -35.88
N GLU A 370 3.67 -8.10 -35.21
CA GLU A 370 3.91 -9.50 -34.83
C GLU A 370 4.31 -9.73 -33.38
N ALA A 371 3.92 -10.89 -32.82
CA ALA A 371 4.38 -11.31 -31.49
C ALA A 371 4.11 -10.32 -30.34
N ASN A 372 3.13 -9.41 -30.48
CA ASN A 372 2.77 -8.47 -29.42
C ASN A 372 1.74 -9.09 -28.46
N PHE A 373 1.73 -8.59 -27.22
CA PHE A 373 0.77 -8.99 -26.20
C PHE A 373 -0.20 -7.84 -25.91
N PHE A 374 -1.49 -8.05 -26.19
CA PHE A 374 -2.55 -7.09 -25.93
C PHE A 374 -3.44 -7.58 -24.77
N ARG A 375 -3.38 -6.89 -23.63
CA ARG A 375 -4.32 -7.03 -22.50
C ARG A 375 -5.22 -5.81 -22.44
N ASN A 376 -6.53 -6.01 -22.55
CA ASN A 376 -7.55 -4.97 -22.40
C ASN A 376 -7.28 -3.71 -23.26
N CYS A 377 -6.61 -3.89 -24.40
CA CYS A 377 -6.49 -2.85 -25.41
C CYS A 377 -7.80 -2.80 -26.19
N LYS A 378 -8.55 -1.71 -26.07
CA LYS A 378 -9.93 -1.61 -26.59
C LYS A 378 -10.04 -2.01 -28.06
N TYR A 379 -9.16 -1.46 -28.89
CA TYR A 379 -9.02 -1.82 -30.31
C TYR A 379 -7.53 -2.06 -30.63
N PRO A 380 -7.06 -3.31 -30.64
CA PRO A 380 -5.64 -3.63 -30.81
C PRO A 380 -5.02 -3.07 -32.09
N MET A 381 -5.80 -3.09 -33.18
CA MET A 381 -5.39 -2.64 -34.50
C MET A 381 -6.56 -1.95 -35.19
N LEU A 382 -6.31 -0.85 -35.89
CA LEU A 382 -7.28 -0.13 -36.70
C LEU A 382 -6.68 0.29 -38.04
N THR A 383 -7.44 0.10 -39.12
CA THR A 383 -7.15 0.71 -40.42
C THR A 383 -8.17 1.83 -40.67
N SER A 384 -7.70 3.02 -41.04
CA SER A 384 -8.55 4.20 -41.19
C SER A 384 -9.70 3.98 -42.16
N MET A 385 -10.90 4.40 -41.78
CA MET A 385 -12.13 4.39 -42.57
C MET A 385 -12.63 3.00 -43.01
N GLN A 386 -12.25 1.94 -42.30
CA GLN A 386 -12.73 0.57 -42.56
C GLN A 386 -12.77 -0.29 -41.29
N GLY A 387 -13.46 -1.43 -41.37
CA GLY A 387 -13.46 -2.43 -40.31
C GLY A 387 -14.06 -1.89 -39.01
N THR A 388 -13.32 -2.03 -37.92
CA THR A 388 -13.74 -1.55 -36.59
C THR A 388 -13.84 -0.03 -36.54
N ASP A 389 -13.05 0.71 -37.32
CA ASP A 389 -13.01 2.18 -37.28
C ASP A 389 -14.33 2.85 -37.73
N VAL A 390 -15.14 2.16 -38.53
CA VAL A 390 -16.44 2.63 -39.04
C VAL A 390 -17.60 1.75 -38.59
N TYR A 391 -17.34 0.81 -37.67
CA TYR A 391 -18.34 -0.13 -37.21
C TYR A 391 -19.50 0.58 -36.49
N ASN A 392 -20.71 0.04 -36.64
CA ASN A 392 -21.94 0.55 -36.02
C ASN A 392 -22.25 2.03 -36.34
N GLY A 393 -21.92 2.48 -37.56
CA GLY A 393 -22.25 3.83 -38.04
C GLY A 393 -21.27 4.92 -37.60
N ALA A 394 -20.12 4.56 -37.02
CA ALA A 394 -19.06 5.52 -36.73
C ALA A 394 -18.51 6.16 -38.01
N THR A 395 -18.19 7.46 -37.96
CA THR A 395 -17.66 8.23 -39.09
C THR A 395 -16.12 8.18 -39.20
N GLY A 396 -15.49 7.19 -38.57
CA GLY A 396 -14.04 7.12 -38.31
C GLY A 396 -13.73 7.48 -36.85
N THR A 397 -13.43 6.47 -36.03
CA THR A 397 -13.13 6.60 -34.60
C THR A 397 -11.75 7.18 -34.30
N PHE A 398 -10.74 6.98 -35.15
CA PHE A 398 -9.39 7.52 -34.92
C PHE A 398 -8.85 8.39 -36.05
N SER A 399 -9.38 8.29 -37.28
CA SER A 399 -8.98 9.14 -38.39
C SER A 399 -10.02 9.16 -39.50
N SER A 400 -9.99 10.22 -40.32
CA SER A 400 -10.76 10.31 -41.57
C SER A 400 -9.86 10.22 -42.82
N GLU A 401 -8.58 9.93 -42.64
CA GLU A 401 -7.58 9.81 -43.70
C GLU A 401 -7.79 8.55 -44.55
N ASP A 402 -7.12 8.47 -45.70
CA ASP A 402 -6.99 7.22 -46.44
C ASP A 402 -6.39 6.13 -45.54
N GLY A 403 -6.80 4.87 -45.74
CA GLY A 403 -6.27 3.74 -44.98
C GLY A 403 -4.86 3.35 -45.45
N GLY A 404 -4.07 2.79 -44.54
CA GLY A 404 -2.88 2.01 -44.88
C GLY A 404 -3.20 0.51 -44.89
N THR A 405 -2.24 -0.35 -44.57
CA THR A 405 -2.47 -1.79 -44.47
C THR A 405 -1.67 -2.40 -43.33
N ILE A 406 -2.33 -3.26 -42.54
CA ILE A 406 -1.72 -3.99 -41.43
C ILE A 406 -1.66 -5.48 -41.77
N LYS A 407 -0.46 -6.07 -41.64
CA LYS A 407 -0.23 -7.51 -41.58
C LYS A 407 -0.02 -7.91 -40.12
N ALA A 408 -0.81 -8.85 -39.63
CA ALA A 408 -0.74 -9.35 -38.26
C ALA A 408 -0.25 -10.80 -38.22
N TYR A 409 0.66 -11.13 -37.31
CA TYR A 409 1.14 -12.51 -37.12
C TYR A 409 1.46 -12.81 -35.65
N ASN A 410 1.02 -13.96 -35.12
CA ASN A 410 1.39 -14.44 -33.78
C ASN A 410 1.15 -13.43 -32.63
N ASN A 411 0.10 -12.61 -32.67
CA ASN A 411 -0.22 -11.69 -31.56
C ASN A 411 -1.18 -12.36 -30.58
N THR A 412 -1.01 -12.11 -29.28
CA THR A 412 -1.96 -12.53 -28.24
C THR A 412 -2.87 -11.36 -27.90
N MET A 413 -4.20 -11.55 -27.91
CA MET A 413 -5.18 -10.51 -27.61
C MET A 413 -6.21 -11.01 -26.60
N SER A 414 -6.47 -10.22 -25.55
CA SER A 414 -7.47 -10.51 -24.53
C SER A 414 -8.18 -9.22 -24.09
N GLY A 415 -9.49 -9.30 -23.86
CA GLY A 415 -10.30 -8.19 -23.34
C GLY A 415 -10.53 -7.01 -24.28
N GLN A 416 -10.16 -7.13 -25.55
CA GLN A 416 -10.50 -6.14 -26.58
C GLN A 416 -12.01 -6.11 -26.87
N ASN A 417 -12.51 -4.94 -27.25
CA ASN A 417 -13.91 -4.79 -27.66
C ASN A 417 -14.17 -5.38 -29.04
N ARG A 418 -13.22 -5.18 -29.98
CA ARG A 418 -13.34 -5.67 -31.36
C ARG A 418 -11.99 -5.78 -32.05
N PHE A 419 -11.86 -6.81 -32.86
CA PHE A 419 -10.83 -6.96 -33.87
C PHE A 419 -11.40 -7.80 -35.02
N VAL A 420 -11.17 -7.38 -36.27
CA VAL A 420 -11.66 -8.06 -37.46
C VAL A 420 -10.50 -8.41 -38.38
N GLY A 421 -10.22 -9.71 -38.52
CA GLY A 421 -9.29 -10.21 -39.53
C GLY A 421 -9.91 -10.22 -40.93
N TYR A 422 -9.09 -9.95 -41.95
CA TYR A 422 -9.49 -10.13 -43.34
C TYR A 422 -10.06 -11.53 -43.59
N ASN A 423 -11.17 -11.59 -44.31
CA ASN A 423 -11.74 -12.84 -44.80
C ASN A 423 -12.36 -12.57 -46.17
N ALA A 424 -11.92 -13.30 -47.20
CA ALA A 424 -12.37 -13.07 -48.57
C ALA A 424 -13.89 -13.22 -48.79
N THR A 425 -14.60 -13.90 -47.88
CA THR A 425 -16.06 -14.11 -47.96
C THR A 425 -16.82 -13.18 -47.02
N THR A 426 -16.47 -13.14 -45.75
CA THR A 426 -17.25 -12.43 -44.72
C THR A 426 -16.79 -11.00 -44.45
N TYR A 427 -15.50 -10.71 -44.62
CA TYR A 427 -14.89 -9.38 -44.40
C TYR A 427 -13.91 -9.02 -45.53
N PRO A 428 -14.38 -8.95 -46.80
CA PRO A 428 -13.49 -8.69 -47.95
C PRO A 428 -13.01 -7.23 -48.03
N VAL A 429 -13.66 -6.33 -47.30
CA VAL A 429 -13.39 -4.88 -47.29
C VAL A 429 -13.32 -4.33 -45.86
N GLU A 430 -14.30 -4.68 -45.02
CA GLU A 430 -14.41 -4.16 -43.65
C GLU A 430 -13.62 -5.02 -42.65
N PHE A 431 -12.29 -4.87 -42.65
CA PHE A 431 -11.38 -5.56 -41.73
C PHE A 431 -10.32 -4.60 -41.17
N ASP A 432 -9.72 -4.95 -40.04
CA ASP A 432 -8.68 -4.16 -39.35
C ASP A 432 -7.28 -4.53 -39.83
N ALA A 433 -7.01 -5.83 -40.01
CA ALA A 433 -5.72 -6.35 -40.45
C ALA A 433 -5.85 -7.66 -41.24
N TYR A 434 -4.86 -7.96 -42.07
CA TYR A 434 -4.67 -9.28 -42.66
C TYR A 434 -3.93 -10.18 -41.67
N VAL A 435 -4.59 -11.22 -41.16
CA VAL A 435 -3.96 -12.18 -40.21
C VAL A 435 -3.25 -13.25 -41.01
N ALA A 436 -1.91 -13.18 -41.06
CA ALA A 436 -1.09 -14.13 -41.78
C ALA A 436 -1.04 -15.49 -41.06
N THR A 437 -1.05 -16.56 -41.84
CA THR A 437 -0.93 -17.95 -41.33
C THR A 437 0.52 -18.29 -41.05
N THR A 438 1.45 -17.74 -41.84
CA THR A 438 2.89 -17.90 -41.62
C THR A 438 3.56 -16.54 -41.61
N ARG A 439 4.67 -16.41 -40.88
CA ARG A 439 5.40 -15.15 -40.75
C ARG A 439 5.78 -14.56 -42.11
N ASN A 440 6.26 -15.40 -43.04
CA ASN A 440 6.80 -14.97 -44.34
C ASN A 440 5.75 -14.93 -45.46
N GLU A 441 4.46 -15.04 -45.14
CA GLU A 441 3.38 -14.94 -46.12
C GLU A 441 3.34 -13.55 -46.75
N THR A 442 3.24 -13.48 -48.08
CA THR A 442 3.04 -12.21 -48.78
C THR A 442 1.55 -11.89 -48.94
N ILE A 443 1.19 -10.61 -48.82
CA ILE A 443 -0.16 -10.13 -49.05
C ILE A 443 -0.32 -9.77 -50.53
N SER A 444 -1.39 -10.28 -51.14
CA SER A 444 -1.75 -9.95 -52.52
C SER A 444 -2.09 -8.47 -52.68
N SER A 445 -1.61 -7.84 -53.75
CA SER A 445 -1.96 -6.45 -54.12
C SER A 445 -3.43 -6.24 -54.50
N THR A 446 -4.22 -7.33 -54.56
CA THR A 446 -5.67 -7.27 -54.72
C THR A 446 -6.38 -6.89 -53.42
N ILE A 447 -5.76 -7.13 -52.27
CA ILE A 447 -6.27 -6.73 -50.95
C ILE A 447 -5.83 -5.30 -50.71
N LYS A 448 -6.82 -4.40 -50.58
CA LYS A 448 -6.60 -2.96 -50.52
C LYS A 448 -7.36 -2.34 -49.36
N SER A 449 -6.83 -1.23 -48.85
CA SER A 449 -7.59 -0.37 -47.97
C SER A 449 -8.84 0.18 -48.68
N LYS A 450 -9.96 0.22 -47.97
CA LYS A 450 -11.25 0.66 -48.51
C LYS A 450 -11.16 2.09 -49.05
N LYS A 451 -10.62 3.00 -48.25
CA LYS A 451 -10.40 4.40 -48.64
C LYS A 451 -8.95 4.59 -49.08
N GLY A 452 -8.75 5.10 -50.30
CA GLY A 452 -7.43 5.35 -50.88
C GLY A 452 -6.81 4.18 -51.65
N ALA A 453 -7.41 2.98 -51.57
CA ALA A 453 -7.02 1.79 -52.33
C ALA A 453 -5.54 1.40 -52.19
N LYS A 454 -4.98 1.55 -50.99
CA LYS A 454 -3.56 1.31 -50.69
C LYS A 454 -3.30 -0.16 -50.44
N THR A 455 -2.10 -0.62 -50.79
CA THR A 455 -1.68 -2.02 -50.68
C THR A 455 -0.54 -2.17 -49.68
N TYR A 456 -0.45 -3.35 -49.06
CA TYR A 456 0.73 -3.73 -48.29
C TYR A 456 1.94 -3.97 -49.22
N ASN A 457 3.09 -3.40 -48.88
CA ASN A 457 4.28 -3.46 -49.73
C ASN A 457 5.19 -4.69 -49.50
N ASN A 458 4.83 -5.57 -48.55
CA ASN A 458 5.58 -6.79 -48.23
C ASN A 458 7.05 -6.56 -47.79
N PHE A 459 7.36 -5.39 -47.20
CA PHE A 459 8.72 -5.03 -46.78
C PHE A 459 9.35 -6.05 -45.80
N ASP A 460 8.53 -6.67 -44.94
CA ASP A 460 8.94 -7.63 -43.92
C ASP A 460 9.44 -8.97 -44.49
N THR A 461 9.05 -9.29 -45.73
CA THR A 461 9.50 -10.49 -46.44
C THR A 461 10.67 -10.22 -47.39
N ASN A 462 11.03 -8.94 -47.58
CA ASN A 462 12.15 -8.56 -48.43
C ASN A 462 13.45 -8.54 -47.62
N SER A 463 14.32 -9.54 -47.84
CA SER A 463 15.59 -9.67 -47.13
C SER A 463 16.60 -8.55 -47.43
N SER A 464 16.40 -7.73 -48.46
CA SER A 464 17.25 -6.55 -48.71
C SER A 464 16.81 -5.32 -47.90
N VAL A 465 15.62 -5.37 -47.30
CA VAL A 465 15.05 -4.29 -46.49
C VAL A 465 15.02 -4.71 -45.03
N MET A 466 14.41 -5.86 -44.74
CA MET A 466 14.20 -6.33 -43.37
C MET A 466 15.52 -6.72 -42.70
N TYR A 467 15.76 -6.20 -41.50
CA TYR A 467 16.93 -6.53 -40.69
C TYR A 467 16.77 -7.92 -40.03
N ALA A 468 17.89 -8.47 -39.54
CA ALA A 468 17.90 -9.74 -38.81
C ALA A 468 17.51 -9.55 -37.34
N TYR A 469 16.65 -10.41 -36.83
CA TYR A 469 16.22 -10.47 -35.43
C TYR A 469 15.53 -11.81 -35.16
N THR A 470 15.19 -12.08 -33.90
CA THR A 470 14.40 -13.25 -33.50
C THR A 470 13.29 -12.77 -32.57
N PRO A 471 12.01 -12.85 -32.96
CA PRO A 471 10.92 -12.46 -32.09
C PRO A 471 10.79 -13.45 -30.92
N GLU A 472 10.29 -12.96 -29.80
CA GLU A 472 9.94 -13.79 -28.65
C GLU A 472 8.50 -14.29 -28.85
N SER A 473 8.02 -15.22 -28.01
CA SER A 473 6.56 -15.39 -27.92
C SER A 473 5.94 -14.16 -27.25
N PRO A 474 4.67 -13.81 -27.53
CA PRO A 474 3.99 -12.71 -26.85
C PRO A 474 4.09 -12.75 -25.32
N GLU A 475 3.99 -13.94 -24.71
CA GLU A 475 4.04 -14.13 -23.26
C GLU A 475 5.45 -13.86 -22.69
N ASN A 476 6.48 -14.26 -23.42
CA ASN A 476 7.87 -13.97 -23.04
C ASN A 476 8.16 -12.48 -23.23
N ALA A 477 7.72 -11.92 -24.36
CA ALA A 477 7.84 -10.50 -24.66
C ALA A 477 7.22 -9.65 -23.55
N LYS A 478 6.00 -9.95 -23.10
CA LYS A 478 5.38 -9.30 -21.93
C LYS A 478 6.30 -9.33 -20.70
N THR A 479 6.87 -10.50 -20.38
CA THR A 479 7.76 -10.66 -19.22
C THR A 479 9.02 -9.80 -19.36
N THR A 480 9.64 -9.84 -20.54
CA THR A 480 10.82 -9.06 -20.90
C THR A 480 10.54 -7.56 -20.80
N VAL A 481 9.40 -7.12 -21.32
CA VAL A 481 8.95 -5.72 -21.29
C VAL A 481 8.77 -5.24 -19.85
N MET A 482 8.01 -5.98 -19.03
CA MET A 482 7.79 -5.62 -17.62
C MET A 482 9.10 -5.57 -16.81
N GLN A 483 10.14 -6.29 -17.23
CA GLN A 483 11.44 -6.28 -16.55
C GLN A 483 12.35 -5.14 -17.00
N TYR A 484 12.37 -4.82 -18.29
CA TYR A 484 13.43 -4.00 -18.89
C TYR A 484 12.94 -2.70 -19.52
N ALA A 485 11.64 -2.51 -19.73
CA ALA A 485 11.14 -1.24 -20.26
C ALA A 485 11.29 -0.11 -19.22
N GLY A 486 11.53 1.11 -19.71
CA GLY A 486 11.77 2.28 -18.87
C GLY A 486 13.21 2.34 -18.32
N ARG A 487 13.40 3.20 -17.33
CA ARG A 487 14.72 3.40 -16.69
C ARG A 487 15.20 2.15 -15.94
N VAL A 488 16.51 2.10 -15.67
CA VAL A 488 17.15 1.05 -14.85
C VAL A 488 16.34 0.78 -13.59
N SER A 489 16.08 -0.50 -13.32
CA SER A 489 15.30 -0.96 -12.17
C SER A 489 13.86 -0.41 -12.10
N GLY A 490 13.28 -0.01 -13.24
CA GLY A 490 11.92 0.52 -13.33
C GLY A 490 11.78 1.99 -12.90
N GLY A 491 12.89 2.72 -12.77
CA GLY A 491 12.87 4.11 -12.30
C GLY A 491 12.71 4.26 -10.79
N ASP A 492 12.88 5.47 -10.27
CA ASP A 492 12.64 5.81 -8.86
C ASP A 492 11.19 6.27 -8.61
N PHE A 493 10.54 6.85 -9.60
CA PHE A 493 9.10 7.10 -9.61
C PHE A 493 8.34 5.79 -9.82
N GLN A 494 7.48 5.43 -8.88
CA GLN A 494 6.71 4.19 -8.91
C GLN A 494 5.21 4.52 -8.83
N TRP A 495 4.43 3.93 -9.72
CA TRP A 495 2.98 4.06 -9.75
C TRP A 495 2.33 2.70 -9.98
N THR A 496 1.13 2.50 -9.44
CA THR A 496 0.35 1.28 -9.64
C THR A 496 -1.05 1.66 -10.07
N PHE A 497 -1.41 1.29 -11.29
CA PHE A 497 -2.75 1.47 -11.83
C PHE A 497 -3.75 0.51 -11.18
N ASN A 498 -4.98 0.99 -11.03
CA ASN A 498 -6.12 0.16 -10.66
C ASN A 498 -6.81 -0.30 -11.94
N ASN A 499 -6.40 -1.45 -12.47
CA ASN A 499 -6.89 -1.97 -13.75
C ASN A 499 -8.43 -2.01 -13.87
N ALA A 500 -9.17 -2.21 -12.77
CA ALA A 500 -10.64 -2.21 -12.81
C ALA A 500 -11.25 -0.85 -13.18
N VAL A 501 -10.50 0.23 -13.01
CA VAL A 501 -10.89 1.62 -13.32
C VAL A 501 -10.09 2.13 -14.51
N ASP A 502 -8.77 2.01 -14.45
CA ASP A 502 -7.84 2.68 -15.35
C ASP A 502 -7.80 2.04 -16.74
N ASP A 503 -8.09 0.74 -16.90
CA ASP A 503 -8.05 0.03 -18.21
C ASP A 503 -8.93 0.70 -19.28
N THR A 504 -9.99 1.41 -18.86
CA THR A 504 -10.96 2.05 -19.76
C THR A 504 -10.93 3.58 -19.66
N ALA A 505 -10.09 4.13 -18.79
CA ALA A 505 -10.03 5.56 -18.52
C ALA A 505 -9.17 6.28 -19.58
N ASP A 506 -9.68 7.38 -20.11
CA ASP A 506 -8.95 8.26 -21.04
C ASP A 506 -8.84 9.70 -20.52
N GLY A 507 -9.37 9.95 -19.32
CA GLY A 507 -9.17 11.19 -18.57
C GLY A 507 -7.85 11.16 -17.79
N VAL A 508 -7.41 12.33 -17.33
CA VAL A 508 -6.22 12.47 -16.47
C VAL A 508 -6.43 11.70 -15.16
N ASN A 509 -5.53 10.78 -14.85
CA ASN A 509 -5.44 10.21 -13.52
C ASN A 509 -4.88 11.27 -12.56
N ILE A 510 -5.75 11.83 -11.73
CA ILE A 510 -5.44 12.96 -10.84
C ILE A 510 -4.34 12.59 -9.84
N GLY A 511 -4.36 11.36 -9.30
CA GLY A 511 -3.34 10.90 -8.36
C GLY A 511 -1.96 10.80 -9.00
N LEU A 512 -1.88 10.23 -10.21
CA LEU A 512 -0.64 10.14 -10.97
C LEU A 512 -0.09 11.53 -11.29
N ARG A 513 -0.94 12.42 -11.81
CA ARG A 513 -0.57 13.81 -12.13
C ARG A 513 -0.03 14.54 -10.89
N ASP A 514 -0.70 14.43 -9.75
CA ASP A 514 -0.31 15.13 -8.54
C ASP A 514 1.02 14.57 -7.98
N ALA A 515 1.24 13.26 -8.08
CA ALA A 515 2.51 12.63 -7.76
C ALA A 515 3.66 13.10 -8.68
N LEU A 516 3.41 13.24 -9.99
CA LEU A 516 4.38 13.75 -10.96
C LEU A 516 4.72 15.22 -10.70
N ASN A 517 3.74 16.07 -10.40
CA ASN A 517 4.00 17.48 -10.05
C ASN A 517 4.74 17.63 -8.71
N ALA A 518 4.59 16.67 -7.80
CA ALA A 518 5.26 16.66 -6.51
C ALA A 518 6.62 15.96 -6.53
N TYR A 519 7.00 15.35 -7.66
CA TYR A 519 8.22 14.56 -7.77
C TYR A 519 9.45 15.40 -7.48
N GLN A 520 10.30 14.88 -6.61
CA GLN A 520 11.63 15.37 -6.34
C GLN A 520 12.57 14.18 -6.20
N THR A 521 13.71 14.24 -6.89
CA THR A 521 14.74 13.22 -6.68
C THR A 521 15.20 13.22 -5.21
N SER A 522 15.49 12.03 -4.68
CA SER A 522 16.11 11.89 -3.35
C SER A 522 17.62 12.12 -3.35
N LEU A 523 18.20 12.46 -4.51
CA LEU A 523 19.62 12.78 -4.66
C LEU A 523 20.00 13.99 -3.80
N VAL A 524 20.94 13.78 -2.87
CA VAL A 524 21.42 14.82 -1.95
C VAL A 524 22.68 15.50 -2.49
N SER A 525 23.63 14.71 -2.99
CA SER A 525 24.87 15.25 -3.53
C SER A 525 25.55 14.30 -4.51
N ILE A 526 26.43 14.87 -5.34
CA ILE A 526 27.23 14.17 -6.35
C ILE A 526 28.69 14.42 -5.99
N GLN A 527 29.51 13.37 -5.92
CA GLN A 527 30.93 13.53 -5.63
C GLN A 527 31.62 14.23 -6.80
N GLY A 528 32.49 15.22 -6.51
CA GLY A 528 33.25 15.94 -7.54
C GLY A 528 32.55 17.16 -8.15
N GLY A 529 31.27 17.44 -7.83
CA GLY A 529 30.59 18.66 -8.26
C GLY A 529 31.18 19.95 -7.66
N THR A 530 30.75 21.12 -8.15
CA THR A 530 31.11 22.44 -7.58
C THR A 530 30.61 22.67 -6.15
N ASN A 531 29.85 21.72 -5.61
CA ASN A 531 29.90 21.37 -4.20
C ASN A 531 30.97 20.27 -4.01
N PRO A 532 32.23 20.59 -3.64
CA PRO A 532 32.83 19.78 -2.58
C PRO A 532 31.82 19.75 -1.43
N PRO A 533 31.84 18.79 -0.48
CA PRO A 533 31.05 18.99 0.73
C PRO A 533 31.44 20.36 1.29
N ALA A 534 30.60 21.38 1.07
CA ALA A 534 30.64 22.61 1.85
C ALA A 534 30.65 22.10 3.27
N GLY A 535 31.62 22.52 4.09
CA GLY A 535 31.83 21.98 5.44
C GLY A 535 30.48 21.77 6.12
N ASN A 536 29.96 20.55 6.04
CA ASN A 536 28.56 20.38 6.35
C ASN A 536 28.54 20.32 7.86
N GLN A 537 27.62 21.09 8.44
CA GLN A 537 27.23 20.80 9.81
C GLN A 537 26.86 19.32 9.83
N THR A 538 27.49 18.54 10.70
CA THR A 538 27.23 17.11 10.80
C THR A 538 26.37 16.85 12.01
N LEU A 539 25.46 15.89 11.90
CA LEU A 539 24.68 15.40 13.01
C LEU A 539 24.67 13.88 12.92
N THR A 540 25.39 13.23 13.83
CA THR A 540 25.39 11.78 13.97
C THR A 540 24.54 11.42 15.17
N SER A 541 23.98 10.21 15.16
CA SER A 541 23.10 9.75 16.23
C SER A 541 23.38 8.31 16.57
N THR A 542 22.96 7.89 17.75
CA THR A 542 22.84 6.46 18.06
C THR A 542 21.77 5.86 17.14
N SER A 543 22.00 4.69 16.56
CA SER A 543 21.10 4.06 15.56
C SER A 543 19.70 3.68 16.09
N ASN A 544 19.38 4.08 17.32
CA ASN A 544 18.13 3.85 18.05
C ASN A 544 17.27 5.12 18.20
N ASN A 545 17.33 6.07 17.25
CA ASN A 545 16.50 7.29 17.27
C ASN A 545 15.00 7.01 17.27
N ASN A 546 14.62 5.89 16.64
CA ASN A 546 13.27 5.36 16.73
C ASN A 546 13.29 4.20 17.71
N GLN A 547 12.44 4.25 18.73
CA GLN A 547 12.29 3.13 19.65
C GLN A 547 10.83 2.80 19.81
N THR A 548 10.52 1.52 19.73
CA THR A 548 9.26 1.01 20.21
C THR A 548 9.50 0.42 21.58
N VAL A 549 8.91 1.01 22.61
CA VAL A 549 8.99 0.49 23.97
C VAL A 549 7.61 0.13 24.48
N THR A 550 7.55 -0.86 25.35
CA THR A 550 6.31 -1.17 26.06
C THR A 550 6.03 -0.10 27.11
N SER A 551 4.77 0.27 27.28
CA SER A 551 4.33 1.21 28.32
C SER A 551 4.95 0.88 29.68
N GLY A 552 5.57 1.88 30.32
CA GLY A 552 6.27 1.74 31.60
C GLY A 552 7.76 1.37 31.50
N THR A 553 8.29 1.13 30.29
CA THR A 553 9.73 0.84 30.07
C THR A 553 10.47 2.08 29.59
N ALA A 554 11.63 2.36 30.18
CA ALA A 554 12.49 3.45 29.73
C ALA A 554 13.04 3.20 28.32
N ILE A 555 13.23 4.27 27.54
CA ILE A 555 13.97 4.16 26.28
C ILE A 555 15.45 3.88 26.57
N GLY A 556 16.12 3.18 25.66
CA GLY A 556 17.57 3.23 25.60
C GLY A 556 18.02 4.67 25.36
N THR A 557 19.12 5.09 25.98
CA THR A 557 19.65 6.44 25.79
C THR A 557 19.90 6.73 24.31
N ILE A 558 19.44 7.88 23.83
CA ILE A 558 19.68 8.35 22.47
C ILE A 558 20.66 9.51 22.55
N VAL A 559 21.73 9.47 21.78
CA VAL A 559 22.73 10.55 21.76
C VAL A 559 22.88 11.05 20.33
N PHE A 560 22.58 12.32 20.12
CA PHE A 560 22.97 13.04 18.90
C PHE A 560 24.27 13.78 19.16
N THR A 561 25.25 13.65 18.27
CA THR A 561 26.53 14.37 18.32
C THR A 561 26.63 15.26 17.10
N TRP A 562 26.80 16.58 17.30
CA TRP A 562 26.95 17.52 16.19
C TRP A 562 28.41 17.91 15.96
N GLY A 563 28.75 18.23 14.71
CA GLY A 563 30.12 18.52 14.29
C GLY A 563 30.20 19.28 12.97
N GLY A 564 31.35 19.22 12.30
CA GLY A 564 31.62 20.06 11.14
C GLY A 564 31.57 21.55 11.51
N ASP A 565 30.92 22.36 10.67
CA ASP A 565 30.79 23.81 10.86
C ASP A 565 29.69 24.20 11.87
N ALA A 566 29.05 23.22 12.52
CA ALA A 566 28.04 23.46 13.53
C ALA A 566 28.65 24.07 14.80
N THR A 567 28.11 25.22 15.21
CA THR A 567 28.43 25.88 16.47
C THR A 567 27.48 25.48 17.60
N ASP A 568 26.24 25.07 17.29
CA ASP A 568 25.25 24.61 18.27
C ASP A 568 24.22 23.65 17.65
N ALA A 569 23.28 23.14 18.44
CA ALA A 569 22.12 22.37 18.01
C ALA A 569 20.86 22.71 18.86
N THR A 570 19.70 22.65 18.20
CA THR A 570 18.38 22.91 18.78
C THR A 570 17.53 21.64 18.80
N VAL A 571 16.65 21.52 19.79
CA VAL A 571 15.74 20.38 19.98
C VAL A 571 14.31 20.88 19.92
N THR A 572 13.46 20.24 19.12
CA THR A 572 12.02 20.51 19.03
C THR A 572 11.23 19.24 19.35
N GLY A 573 10.10 19.38 20.05
CA GLY A 573 9.24 18.25 20.45
C GLY A 573 9.63 17.57 21.78
N LEU A 574 10.65 18.08 22.48
CA LEU A 574 11.05 17.62 23.83
C LEU A 574 11.35 18.83 24.74
N PRO A 575 11.17 18.71 26.08
CA PRO A 575 10.66 17.53 26.79
C PRO A 575 9.16 17.30 26.51
N ALA A 576 8.75 16.04 26.35
CA ALA A 576 7.36 15.65 26.13
C ALA A 576 7.12 14.19 26.55
N SER A 577 5.91 13.89 27.02
CA SER A 577 5.45 12.53 27.33
C SER A 577 6.44 11.69 28.14
N GLY A 578 7.02 12.22 29.22
CA GLY A 578 7.95 11.48 30.09
C GLY A 578 9.40 11.35 29.58
N LEU A 579 9.74 12.03 28.47
CA LEU A 579 11.09 12.13 27.94
C LEU A 579 11.71 13.51 28.20
N SER A 580 13.01 13.53 28.45
CA SER A 580 13.82 14.72 28.68
C SER A 580 15.12 14.67 27.86
N PHE A 581 15.74 15.82 27.64
CA PHE A 581 17.05 15.88 26.98
C PHE A 581 18.03 16.78 27.73
N VAL A 582 19.31 16.47 27.60
CA VAL A 582 20.43 17.26 28.10
C VAL A 582 21.32 17.65 26.93
N LYS A 583 21.57 18.95 26.74
CA LYS A 583 22.52 19.47 25.76
C LYS A 583 23.87 19.78 26.43
N ASN A 584 24.94 19.17 25.94
CA ASN A 584 26.31 19.45 26.36
C ASN A 584 27.05 20.14 25.21
N THR A 585 27.30 21.44 25.35
CA THR A 585 27.94 22.26 24.32
C THR A 585 29.44 22.00 24.18
N THR A 586 30.12 21.59 25.24
CA THR A 586 31.55 21.23 25.21
C THR A 586 31.80 19.91 24.51
N ALA A 587 30.99 18.88 24.81
CA ALA A 587 31.05 17.58 24.15
C ALA A 587 30.31 17.53 22.80
N LYS A 588 29.57 18.59 22.47
CA LYS A 588 28.71 18.70 21.29
C LYS A 588 27.67 17.58 21.17
N THR A 589 26.97 17.27 22.27
CA THR A 589 25.97 16.19 22.31
C THR A 589 24.61 16.62 22.85
N ILE A 590 23.52 16.10 22.27
CA ILE A 590 22.18 16.08 22.88
C ILE A 590 21.89 14.64 23.30
N THR A 591 21.66 14.43 24.60
CA THR A 591 21.33 13.12 25.18
C THR A 591 19.86 13.09 25.58
N ILE A 592 19.07 12.16 25.04
CA ILE A 592 17.63 11.99 25.32
C ILE A 592 17.45 10.73 26.17
N THR A 593 16.72 10.86 27.27
CA THR A 593 16.40 9.78 28.21
C THR A 593 15.01 9.94 28.80
N GLY A 594 14.43 8.86 29.32
CA GLY A 594 13.17 8.89 30.06
C GLY A 594 12.32 7.65 29.86
N THR A 595 11.13 7.65 30.48
CA THR A 595 10.12 6.60 30.30
C THR A 595 8.91 7.22 29.59
N PRO A 596 8.70 6.89 28.31
CA PRO A 596 7.67 7.56 27.54
C PRO A 596 6.27 7.14 28.01
N THR A 597 5.38 8.11 28.20
CA THR A 597 3.98 7.90 28.60
C THR A 597 3.01 7.92 27.42
N ALA A 598 3.46 8.36 26.24
CA ALA A 598 2.72 8.36 24.98
C ALA A 598 3.69 8.39 23.80
N THR A 599 3.20 8.03 22.61
CA THR A 599 3.99 8.12 21.37
C THR A 599 4.36 9.58 21.08
N VAL A 600 5.63 9.86 20.82
CA VAL A 600 6.15 11.21 20.60
C VAL A 600 7.14 11.25 19.44
N THR A 601 7.08 12.31 18.65
CA THR A 601 8.04 12.64 17.58
C THR A 601 8.85 13.86 17.98
N TYR A 602 10.16 13.83 17.74
CA TYR A 602 11.07 14.95 18.03
C TYR A 602 12.04 15.18 16.88
N SER A 603 12.62 16.38 16.82
CA SER A 603 13.64 16.76 15.85
C SER A 603 14.80 17.52 16.48
N ILE A 604 15.98 17.34 15.90
CA ILE A 604 17.23 18.02 16.21
C ILE A 604 17.70 18.73 14.96
N ALA A 605 18.13 19.98 15.07
CA ALA A 605 18.73 20.72 13.97
C ALA A 605 20.02 21.42 14.43
N THR A 606 21.10 21.29 13.67
CA THR A 606 22.34 22.04 13.96
C THR A 606 22.21 23.50 13.52
N THR A 607 23.00 24.38 14.14
CA THR A 607 23.13 25.78 13.75
C THR A 607 24.61 26.15 13.66
N GLY A 608 24.97 27.02 12.71
CA GLY A 608 26.34 27.47 12.44
C GLY A 608 26.35 28.69 11.53
N SER A 609 27.43 29.48 11.58
CA SER A 609 27.61 30.65 10.70
C SER A 609 28.04 30.29 9.27
N ALA A 610 28.37 29.02 9.03
CA ALA A 610 28.71 28.43 7.73
C ALA A 610 28.17 26.98 7.66
N GLY A 611 28.07 26.42 6.45
CA GLY A 611 27.53 25.07 6.20
C GLY A 611 26.00 24.98 6.29
N THR A 612 25.41 23.99 5.60
CA THR A 612 23.96 23.74 5.67
C THR A 612 23.61 23.06 7.00
N PRO A 613 22.54 23.47 7.71
CA PRO A 613 22.05 22.77 8.90
C PRO A 613 21.78 21.28 8.65
N ALA A 614 22.36 20.40 9.47
CA ALA A 614 21.99 19.00 9.51
C ALA A 614 20.80 18.82 10.46
N THR A 615 19.84 18.00 10.05
CA THR A 615 18.67 17.66 10.85
C THR A 615 18.63 16.17 11.14
N GLY A 616 18.08 15.82 12.30
CA GLY A 616 17.84 14.45 12.72
C GLY A 616 16.48 14.36 13.39
N THR A 617 15.75 13.30 13.15
CA THR A 617 14.43 13.09 13.75
C THR A 617 14.37 11.74 14.44
N GLY A 618 13.43 11.59 15.37
CA GLY A 618 13.14 10.33 16.03
C GLY A 618 11.69 10.24 16.45
N THR A 619 11.17 9.02 16.48
CA THR A 619 9.84 8.67 16.96
C THR A 619 9.96 7.62 18.05
N ILE A 620 9.44 7.92 19.23
CA ILE A 620 9.30 6.95 20.31
C ILE A 620 7.86 6.47 20.31
N THR A 621 7.65 5.21 19.90
CA THR A 621 6.35 4.55 19.89
C THR A 621 6.14 3.80 21.19
N VAL A 622 5.04 4.06 21.87
CA VAL A 622 4.68 3.33 23.10
C VAL A 622 3.65 2.26 22.75
N ASN A 623 4.06 0.99 22.79
CA ASN A 623 3.17 -0.15 22.64
C ASN A 623 2.49 -0.48 23.98
N ALA A 624 1.24 -0.94 23.92
CA ALA A 624 0.58 -1.53 25.08
C ALA A 624 1.34 -2.79 25.56
N ALA A 625 1.40 -3.03 26.86
CA ALA A 625 2.01 -4.23 27.41
C ALA A 625 1.30 -5.50 26.91
N GLY A 626 2.08 -6.53 26.57
CA GLY A 626 1.54 -7.84 26.17
C GLY A 626 0.61 -8.38 27.25
N THR A 627 -0.47 -9.04 26.84
CA THR A 627 -1.47 -9.59 27.76
C THR A 627 -1.08 -11.00 28.18
N GLN A 628 -1.15 -11.27 29.48
CA GLN A 628 -1.16 -12.64 29.97
C GLN A 628 -2.45 -13.31 29.49
N THR A 629 -2.43 -14.61 29.19
CA THR A 629 -3.64 -15.34 28.78
C THR A 629 -3.95 -16.48 29.73
N LEU A 630 -5.24 -16.73 29.94
CA LEU A 630 -5.74 -17.85 30.71
C LEU A 630 -6.95 -18.42 29.97
N THR A 631 -6.80 -19.62 29.42
CA THR A 631 -7.89 -20.34 28.73
C THR A 631 -8.41 -21.46 29.62
N SER A 632 -9.66 -21.85 29.42
CA SER A 632 -10.33 -22.80 30.30
C SER A 632 -11.30 -23.72 29.55
N THR A 633 -11.68 -24.85 30.14
CA THR A 633 -12.52 -25.89 29.51
C THR A 633 -14.01 -25.55 29.34
N ASN A 634 -14.39 -24.26 29.36
CA ASN A 634 -15.77 -23.76 29.25
C ASN A 634 -16.78 -24.34 30.27
N ASN A 635 -16.29 -25.02 31.32
CA ASN A 635 -17.09 -25.64 32.39
C ASN A 635 -16.65 -25.16 33.79
N ASN A 636 -16.12 -23.94 33.87
CA ASN A 636 -15.52 -23.39 35.09
C ASN A 636 -16.50 -23.23 36.25
N SER A 637 -17.78 -23.08 35.93
CA SER A 637 -18.85 -23.14 36.92
C SER A 637 -19.70 -24.37 36.65
N GLN A 638 -20.01 -25.12 37.69
CA GLN A 638 -20.87 -26.30 37.59
C GLN A 638 -21.93 -26.23 38.66
N THR A 639 -23.17 -26.53 38.28
CA THR A 639 -24.22 -26.79 39.23
C THR A 639 -24.41 -28.30 39.31
N VAL A 640 -24.22 -28.87 40.49
CA VAL A 640 -24.41 -30.31 40.70
C VAL A 640 -25.37 -30.53 41.85
N ALA A 641 -26.17 -31.60 41.76
CA ALA A 641 -26.98 -32.02 42.87
C ALA A 641 -26.08 -32.51 44.01
N SER A 642 -26.53 -32.30 45.26
CA SER A 642 -25.80 -32.76 46.44
C SER A 642 -25.41 -34.25 46.30
N GLY A 643 -24.12 -34.57 46.46
CA GLY A 643 -23.58 -35.93 46.34
C GLY A 643 -22.97 -36.32 44.99
N THR A 644 -23.00 -35.46 43.97
CA THR A 644 -22.48 -35.77 42.62
C THR A 644 -21.13 -35.11 42.35
N ALA A 645 -20.15 -35.85 41.81
CA ALA A 645 -18.83 -35.30 41.45
C ALA A 645 -18.91 -34.28 40.31
N ILE A 646 -18.02 -33.29 40.30
CA ILE A 646 -17.87 -32.37 39.17
C ILE A 646 -17.09 -33.03 38.03
N ASN A 647 -17.37 -32.59 36.80
CA ASN A 647 -16.47 -32.85 35.69
C ASN A 647 -15.15 -32.07 35.90
N SER A 648 -14.01 -32.61 35.47
CA SER A 648 -12.73 -31.92 35.62
C SER A 648 -12.74 -30.56 34.92
N ILE A 649 -12.18 -29.55 35.59
CA ILE A 649 -12.03 -28.20 35.04
C ILE A 649 -10.54 -27.93 34.86
N VAL A 650 -10.12 -27.57 33.65
CA VAL A 650 -8.71 -27.29 33.35
C VAL A 650 -8.56 -25.84 32.90
N PHE A 651 -7.68 -25.11 33.58
CA PHE A 651 -7.18 -23.82 33.13
C PHE A 651 -5.77 -23.98 32.58
N THR A 652 -5.49 -23.35 31.43
CA THR A 652 -4.16 -23.31 30.81
C THR A 652 -3.71 -21.87 30.71
N TRP A 653 -2.53 -21.54 31.24
CA TRP A 653 -2.00 -20.17 31.16
C TRP A 653 -0.94 -20.01 30.06
N GLY A 654 -0.90 -18.84 29.45
CA GLY A 654 -0.05 -18.51 28.31
C GLY A 654 0.22 -17.02 28.15
N GLY A 655 0.65 -16.61 26.96
CA GLY A 655 1.14 -15.25 26.72
C GLY A 655 2.43 -15.00 27.52
N THR A 656 2.51 -13.83 28.15
CA THR A 656 3.64 -13.44 29.02
C THR A 656 3.53 -14.00 30.45
N ALA A 657 2.51 -14.80 30.77
CA ALA A 657 2.37 -15.44 32.07
C ALA A 657 3.50 -16.46 32.32
N THR A 658 4.23 -16.28 33.41
CA THR A 658 5.23 -17.22 33.88
C THR A 658 4.63 -18.26 34.83
N ASP A 659 3.54 -17.93 35.52
CA ASP A 659 2.88 -18.83 36.47
C ASP A 659 1.38 -18.48 36.69
N ALA A 660 0.64 -19.30 37.45
CA ALA A 660 -0.73 -19.02 37.86
C ALA A 660 -1.05 -19.51 39.29
N ALA A 661 -1.80 -18.72 40.06
CA ALA A 661 -2.16 -18.99 41.45
C ALA A 661 -3.67 -19.22 41.60
N VAL A 662 -4.05 -20.22 42.42
CA VAL A 662 -5.47 -20.52 42.74
C VAL A 662 -5.80 -19.98 44.13
N THR A 663 -6.95 -19.32 44.26
CA THR A 663 -7.52 -18.93 45.56
C THR A 663 -8.95 -19.46 45.70
N GLY A 664 -9.36 -19.82 46.92
CA GLY A 664 -10.68 -20.42 47.21
C GLY A 664 -10.72 -21.96 47.18
N LEU A 665 -9.62 -22.64 46.83
CA LEU A 665 -9.47 -24.11 46.86
C LEU A 665 -8.12 -24.51 47.50
N PRO A 666 -7.99 -25.74 48.07
CA PRO A 666 -9.03 -26.78 48.17
C PRO A 666 -10.09 -26.44 49.24
N ALA A 667 -11.36 -26.70 48.94
CA ALA A 667 -12.49 -26.48 49.86
C ALA A 667 -13.72 -27.32 49.45
N SER A 668 -14.58 -27.64 50.41
CA SER A 668 -15.88 -28.30 50.20
C SER A 668 -15.82 -29.58 49.36
N GLY A 669 -14.79 -30.43 49.53
CA GLY A 669 -14.64 -31.68 48.78
C GLY A 669 -14.06 -31.53 47.36
N ILE A 670 -13.60 -30.33 47.00
CA ILE A 670 -12.93 -30.00 45.73
C ILE A 670 -11.43 -29.74 45.95
N SER A 671 -10.59 -30.28 45.07
CA SER A 671 -9.12 -30.16 45.08
C SER A 671 -8.58 -29.74 43.71
N PHE A 672 -7.32 -29.30 43.64
CA PHE A 672 -6.66 -28.98 42.38
C PHE A 672 -5.22 -29.48 42.31
N VAL A 673 -4.75 -29.71 41.07
CA VAL A 673 -3.36 -30.04 40.74
C VAL A 673 -2.83 -29.02 39.74
N LYS A 674 -1.64 -28.47 40.01
CA LYS A 674 -0.95 -27.53 39.12
C LYS A 674 0.26 -28.21 38.47
N ASN A 675 0.35 -28.13 37.15
CA ASN A 675 1.47 -28.63 36.36
C ASN A 675 2.18 -27.45 35.68
N THR A 676 3.32 -27.05 36.21
CA THR A 676 4.07 -25.88 35.71
C THR A 676 4.69 -26.13 34.33
N SER A 677 5.07 -27.36 34.01
CA SER A 677 5.65 -27.70 32.70
C SER A 677 4.60 -27.69 31.58
N ALA A 678 3.40 -28.21 31.85
CA ALA A 678 2.27 -28.17 30.93
C ALA A 678 1.50 -26.83 30.98
N LYS A 679 1.82 -25.97 31.94
CA LYS A 679 1.14 -24.71 32.25
C LYS A 679 -0.36 -24.86 32.49
N THR A 680 -0.76 -25.87 33.27
CA THR A 680 -2.17 -26.16 33.57
C THR A 680 -2.50 -26.24 35.06
N ILE A 681 -3.74 -25.88 35.41
CA ILE A 681 -4.38 -26.12 36.71
C ILE A 681 -5.62 -26.96 36.47
N THR A 682 -5.69 -28.15 37.07
CA THR A 682 -6.82 -29.08 36.94
C THR A 682 -7.55 -29.21 38.28
N ILE A 683 -8.86 -28.93 38.30
CA ILE A 683 -9.72 -28.95 39.48
C ILE A 683 -10.68 -30.14 39.39
N THR A 684 -10.79 -30.93 40.46
CA THR A 684 -11.64 -32.14 40.54
C THR A 684 -12.17 -32.38 41.95
N GLY A 685 -13.27 -33.14 42.09
CA GLY A 685 -13.79 -33.59 43.39
C GLY A 685 -15.30 -33.75 43.42
N THR A 686 -15.86 -34.01 44.61
CA THR A 686 -17.31 -34.06 44.86
C THR A 686 -17.68 -32.95 45.85
N PRO A 687 -18.42 -31.91 45.42
CA PRO A 687 -18.66 -30.75 46.26
C PRO A 687 -19.69 -31.07 47.36
N THR A 688 -19.35 -30.73 48.60
CA THR A 688 -20.24 -30.88 49.76
C THR A 688 -20.98 -29.58 50.11
N ALA A 689 -20.60 -28.46 49.48
CA ALA A 689 -21.22 -27.15 49.62
C ALA A 689 -20.87 -26.28 48.41
N THR A 690 -21.66 -25.23 48.15
CA THR A 690 -21.36 -24.26 47.10
C THR A 690 -20.04 -23.53 47.40
N VAL A 691 -19.12 -23.48 46.43
CA VAL A 691 -17.81 -22.83 46.56
C VAL A 691 -17.45 -22.04 45.30
N SER A 692 -16.88 -20.85 45.48
CA SER A 692 -16.31 -20.06 44.40
C SER A 692 -14.78 -20.02 44.52
N TYR A 693 -14.11 -20.03 43.38
CA TYR A 693 -12.65 -19.98 43.29
C TYR A 693 -12.20 -19.06 42.16
N SER A 694 -10.94 -18.61 42.22
CA SER A 694 -10.31 -17.88 41.14
C SER A 694 -8.88 -18.33 40.87
N ILE A 695 -8.44 -18.15 39.64
CA ILE A 695 -7.10 -18.37 39.13
C ILE A 695 -6.61 -17.04 38.57
N THR A 696 -5.43 -16.60 39.00
CA THR A 696 -4.80 -15.38 38.50
C THR A 696 -3.42 -15.72 37.97
N THR A 697 -3.11 -15.33 36.73
CA THR A 697 -1.77 -15.49 36.18
C THR A 697 -0.81 -14.46 36.78
N THR A 698 0.46 -14.84 36.89
CA THR A 698 1.56 -13.96 37.27
C THR A 698 2.61 -13.99 36.16
N GLY A 699 3.18 -12.82 35.83
CA GLY A 699 4.11 -12.63 34.72
C GLY A 699 4.28 -11.14 34.40
N THR A 700 4.93 -10.82 33.29
CA THR A 700 5.03 -9.43 32.82
C THR A 700 3.74 -9.03 32.06
N GLY A 701 3.28 -7.79 32.21
CA GLY A 701 2.01 -7.32 31.61
C GLY A 701 0.77 -7.57 32.50
N THR A 702 -0.43 -7.26 31.99
CA THR A 702 -1.69 -7.35 32.77
C THR A 702 -2.05 -8.80 33.08
N ALA A 703 -2.30 -9.11 34.35
CA ALA A 703 -2.68 -10.45 34.80
C ALA A 703 -4.05 -10.87 34.22
N ALA A 704 -4.12 -12.09 33.70
CA ALA A 704 -5.38 -12.72 33.33
C ALA A 704 -5.98 -13.42 34.55
N THR A 705 -7.27 -13.24 34.74
CA THR A 705 -8.03 -13.89 35.82
C THR A 705 -9.10 -14.80 35.22
N GLY A 706 -9.28 -15.96 35.83
CA GLY A 706 -10.37 -16.88 35.58
C GLY A 706 -11.04 -17.19 36.90
N SER A 707 -12.34 -17.34 36.92
CA SER A 707 -13.07 -17.74 38.12
C SER A 707 -14.14 -18.76 37.78
N GLY A 708 -14.59 -19.46 38.80
CA GLY A 708 -15.58 -20.50 38.71
C GLY A 708 -16.37 -20.60 40.00
N THR A 709 -17.62 -21.03 39.90
CA THR A 709 -18.44 -21.38 41.07
C THR A 709 -19.00 -22.77 40.88
N ILE A 710 -18.74 -23.63 41.86
CA ILE A 710 -19.38 -24.93 41.96
C ILE A 710 -20.57 -24.77 42.89
N THR A 711 -21.78 -24.75 42.33
CA THR A 711 -23.04 -24.57 43.06
C THR A 711 -23.67 -25.92 43.36
N VAL A 712 -23.92 -26.20 44.63
CA VAL A 712 -24.75 -27.32 45.04
C VAL A 712 -26.19 -26.81 45.13
N THR A 713 -27.08 -27.30 44.27
CA THR A 713 -28.47 -26.82 44.24
C THR A 713 -29.38 -27.56 45.22
N THR A 714 -30.08 -26.75 46.02
CA THR A 714 -31.34 -27.05 46.71
C THR A 714 -32.32 -25.95 46.26
N GLY A 715 -33.40 -26.29 45.54
CA GLY A 715 -34.10 -25.36 44.62
C GLY A 715 -34.94 -24.21 45.24
N ASN A 716 -35.24 -23.15 44.43
CA ASN A 716 -36.40 -22.23 44.62
C ASN A 716 -36.77 -21.34 43.36
N PRO A 717 -38.02 -20.78 43.24
CA PRO A 717 -38.70 -20.27 42.02
C PRO A 717 -38.89 -18.71 41.92
N ALA A 718 -39.61 -18.22 40.89
CA ALA A 718 -39.93 -16.80 40.62
C ALA A 718 -41.44 -16.57 40.31
N GLY A 719 -42.16 -15.91 41.22
CA GLY A 719 -43.58 -15.51 41.09
C GLY A 719 -44.06 -14.63 42.26
N ASP A 720 -45.33 -14.22 42.29
CA ASP A 720 -45.92 -13.58 43.48
C ASP A 720 -46.01 -14.60 44.62
N GLU A 721 -45.55 -14.21 45.81
CA GLU A 721 -45.35 -15.16 46.90
C GLU A 721 -46.51 -15.08 47.88
N ILE A 722 -47.42 -16.03 47.75
CA ILE A 722 -48.67 -16.11 48.51
C ILE A 722 -48.55 -17.11 49.65
N HIS A 723 -48.96 -16.72 50.86
CA HIS A 723 -49.10 -17.62 51.99
C HIS A 723 -50.48 -17.51 52.64
N ASN A 724 -51.23 -18.61 52.59
CA ASN A 724 -52.52 -18.78 53.25
C ASN A 724 -52.37 -19.72 54.45
N PHE A 725 -52.52 -19.19 55.67
CA PHE A 725 -52.34 -19.98 56.88
C PHE A 725 -53.40 -21.08 57.07
N THR A 726 -54.57 -20.94 56.44
CA THR A 726 -55.64 -21.96 56.48
C THR A 726 -55.23 -23.25 55.77
N THR A 727 -54.58 -23.12 54.62
CA THR A 727 -54.19 -24.27 53.79
C THR A 727 -52.76 -24.73 54.07
N SER A 728 -51.87 -23.80 54.37
CA SER A 728 -50.42 -24.06 54.36
C SER A 728 -49.79 -24.06 55.75
N GLY A 729 -50.53 -23.68 56.79
CA GLY A 729 -49.99 -23.57 58.14
C GLY A 729 -48.75 -22.66 58.18
N LYS A 730 -47.59 -23.19 58.59
CA LYS A 730 -46.30 -22.46 58.57
C LYS A 730 -45.37 -22.85 57.43
N THR A 731 -45.74 -23.83 56.60
CA THR A 731 -44.87 -24.33 55.56
C THR A 731 -44.93 -23.39 54.37
N SER A 732 -43.79 -22.77 54.04
CA SER A 732 -43.63 -21.89 52.88
C SER A 732 -42.24 -22.06 52.31
N ASP A 733 -42.13 -22.04 50.98
CA ASP A 733 -40.86 -22.07 50.25
C ASP A 733 -40.21 -20.68 50.16
N PHE A 734 -40.95 -19.61 50.49
CA PHE A 734 -40.48 -18.23 50.43
C PHE A 734 -40.38 -17.56 51.80
N TYR A 735 -41.39 -17.71 52.66
CA TYR A 735 -41.40 -17.11 53.98
C TYR A 735 -40.86 -18.07 55.03
N THR A 736 -39.90 -17.64 55.84
CA THR A 736 -39.52 -18.36 57.04
C THR A 736 -40.39 -17.91 58.21
N ILE A 737 -41.29 -18.78 58.67
CA ILE A 737 -42.34 -18.44 59.64
C ILE A 737 -42.10 -19.11 61.00
N THR A 738 -41.93 -18.31 62.05
CA THR A 738 -41.89 -18.78 63.45
C THR A 738 -43.05 -18.17 64.25
N GLY A 739 -43.74 -18.97 65.06
CA GLY A 739 -44.87 -18.53 65.89
C GLY A 739 -45.81 -19.68 66.23
N ASN A 740 -47.04 -19.41 66.65
CA ASN A 740 -48.06 -20.44 66.95
C ASN A 740 -49.28 -20.26 66.05
N LEU A 741 -49.80 -21.34 65.46
CA LEU A 741 -51.04 -21.31 64.67
C LEU A 741 -52.26 -21.44 65.58
N SER A 742 -53.41 -20.93 65.13
CA SER A 742 -54.69 -21.13 65.81
C SER A 742 -55.86 -21.15 64.82
N THR A 743 -56.83 -22.04 65.06
CA THR A 743 -58.11 -22.12 64.32
C THR A 743 -59.28 -21.55 65.11
N THR A 744 -59.06 -21.02 66.32
CA THR A 744 -60.12 -20.55 67.23
C THR A 744 -60.15 -19.03 67.37
N LYS A 745 -59.49 -18.29 66.46
CA LYS A 745 -59.32 -16.83 66.51
C LYS A 745 -60.15 -16.08 65.48
N GLY A 746 -61.28 -16.67 65.06
CA GLY A 746 -62.20 -16.10 64.10
C GLY A 746 -61.96 -16.59 62.67
N THR A 747 -62.69 -16.01 61.74
CA THR A 747 -62.63 -16.32 60.30
C THR A 747 -62.64 -15.01 59.52
N VAL A 748 -61.77 -14.88 58.53
CA VAL A 748 -61.66 -13.68 57.67
C VAL A 748 -62.06 -14.05 56.24
N THR A 749 -62.85 -13.19 55.58
CA THR A 749 -63.09 -13.31 54.14
C THR A 749 -62.24 -12.29 53.40
N TYR A 750 -61.35 -12.74 52.49
CA TYR A 750 -60.48 -11.87 51.70
C TYR A 750 -60.28 -12.43 50.29
N ASN A 751 -60.44 -11.57 49.27
CA ASN A 751 -60.40 -11.95 47.84
C ASN A 751 -61.24 -13.20 47.50
N GLY A 752 -62.44 -13.31 48.08
CA GLY A 752 -63.36 -14.43 47.85
C GLY A 752 -63.02 -15.72 48.60
N LEU A 753 -61.93 -15.75 49.38
CA LEU A 753 -61.54 -16.89 50.21
C LEU A 753 -62.06 -16.76 51.64
N THR A 754 -62.53 -17.86 52.24
CA THR A 754 -62.86 -17.95 53.67
C THR A 754 -61.69 -18.57 54.43
N LEU A 755 -61.04 -17.78 55.28
CA LEU A 755 -59.80 -18.13 55.97
C LEU A 755 -60.09 -18.46 57.45
N THR A 756 -59.81 -19.69 57.87
CA THR A 756 -60.22 -20.24 59.18
C THR A 756 -59.06 -20.57 60.12
N GLN A 757 -57.81 -20.45 59.67
CA GLN A 757 -56.61 -20.58 60.52
C GLN A 757 -55.70 -19.36 60.36
N CYS A 758 -55.13 -18.90 61.48
CA CYS A 758 -54.20 -17.78 61.53
C CYS A 758 -52.89 -18.14 62.21
N LEU A 759 -51.87 -17.33 61.96
CA LEU A 759 -50.70 -17.20 62.82
C LEU A 759 -50.97 -16.17 63.91
N LYS A 760 -50.78 -16.56 65.17
CA LYS A 760 -50.84 -15.64 66.30
C LYS A 760 -49.57 -14.77 66.31
N ILE A 761 -49.73 -13.46 66.27
CA ILE A 761 -48.64 -12.51 66.43
C ILE A 761 -48.40 -12.28 67.93
N GLU A 762 -47.44 -13.02 68.49
CA GLU A 762 -47.00 -12.95 69.89
C GLU A 762 -45.52 -12.52 69.96
N SER A 763 -44.96 -12.31 71.15
CA SER A 763 -43.61 -11.73 71.29
C SER A 763 -42.50 -12.58 70.67
N ALA A 764 -42.72 -13.90 70.50
CA ALA A 764 -41.80 -14.80 69.83
C ALA A 764 -42.08 -14.99 68.32
N THR A 765 -43.15 -14.38 67.80
CA THR A 765 -43.53 -14.53 66.38
C THR A 765 -42.63 -13.65 65.51
N SER A 766 -42.00 -14.27 64.52
CA SER A 766 -41.16 -13.61 63.53
C SER A 766 -41.35 -14.26 62.16
N ILE A 767 -41.45 -13.44 61.11
CA ILE A 767 -41.45 -13.89 59.72
C ILE A 767 -40.30 -13.17 59.02
N THR A 768 -39.43 -13.92 58.36
CA THR A 768 -38.34 -13.37 57.55
C THR A 768 -38.42 -13.86 56.12
N PHE A 769 -38.15 -12.97 55.18
CA PHE A 769 -38.11 -13.28 53.74
C PHE A 769 -37.21 -12.28 53.03
N THR A 770 -36.74 -12.61 51.83
CA THR A 770 -35.89 -11.73 51.04
C THR A 770 -36.54 -11.48 49.69
N THR A 771 -36.70 -10.21 49.34
CA THR A 771 -37.20 -9.80 48.04
C THR A 771 -36.04 -9.47 47.10
N THR A 772 -36.11 -9.94 45.86
CA THR A 772 -35.04 -9.71 44.86
C THR A 772 -35.19 -8.38 44.13
N GLN A 773 -36.37 -7.76 44.20
CA GLN A 773 -36.68 -6.46 43.63
C GLN A 773 -37.73 -5.74 44.49
N ALA A 774 -37.94 -4.44 44.25
CA ALA A 774 -38.97 -3.69 44.95
C ALA A 774 -40.36 -4.33 44.74
N SER A 775 -41.14 -4.43 45.80
CA SER A 775 -42.38 -5.20 45.86
C SER A 775 -43.41 -4.56 46.78
N THR A 776 -44.62 -5.11 46.82
CA THR A 776 -45.66 -4.71 47.77
C THR A 776 -46.08 -5.89 48.61
N LEU A 777 -45.95 -5.75 49.94
CA LEU A 777 -46.43 -6.71 50.93
C LEU A 777 -47.84 -6.33 51.37
N THR A 778 -48.75 -7.31 51.38
CA THR A 778 -50.09 -7.19 51.96
C THR A 778 -50.28 -8.24 53.05
N LEU A 779 -50.75 -7.80 54.22
CA LEU A 779 -51.05 -8.63 55.40
C LEU A 779 -52.52 -8.48 55.76
N VAL A 780 -53.18 -9.60 56.08
CA VAL A 780 -54.62 -9.64 56.38
C VAL A 780 -54.88 -10.24 57.75
N PHE A 781 -55.45 -9.43 58.65
CA PHE A 781 -55.77 -9.74 60.03
C PHE A 781 -57.30 -9.79 60.25
N VAL A 782 -57.72 -10.43 61.35
CA VAL A 782 -59.12 -10.35 61.81
C VAL A 782 -59.40 -9.04 62.57
N GLU A 783 -58.39 -8.47 63.22
CA GLU A 783 -58.53 -7.21 63.96
C GLU A 783 -58.56 -6.02 63.00
N ALA A 784 -59.65 -5.25 63.03
CA ALA A 784 -59.84 -4.13 62.11
C ALA A 784 -58.73 -3.06 62.16
N ALA A 785 -58.07 -2.88 63.31
CA ALA A 785 -57.06 -1.85 63.54
C ALA A 785 -55.82 -2.33 64.32
N GLY A 786 -55.41 -3.60 64.17
CA GLY A 786 -54.20 -4.11 64.83
C GLY A 786 -52.89 -3.54 64.24
N THR A 787 -51.87 -3.28 65.06
CA THR A 787 -50.56 -2.77 64.61
C THR A 787 -49.49 -3.86 64.58
N ILE A 788 -48.72 -3.93 63.49
CA ILE A 788 -47.61 -4.87 63.27
C ILE A 788 -46.32 -4.12 62.92
N LYS A 789 -45.14 -4.68 63.23
CA LYS A 789 -43.88 -4.16 62.73
C LYS A 789 -43.50 -4.83 61.42
N VAL A 790 -43.29 -4.03 60.39
CA VAL A 790 -42.61 -4.44 59.15
C VAL A 790 -41.28 -3.68 59.11
N ASP A 791 -40.17 -4.41 59.12
CA ASP A 791 -38.81 -3.88 59.24
C ASP A 791 -38.64 -2.91 60.40
N ASN A 792 -39.13 -3.32 61.57
CA ASN A 792 -39.17 -2.52 62.81
C ASN A 792 -40.00 -1.22 62.73
N VAL A 793 -40.74 -0.97 61.64
CA VAL A 793 -41.65 0.17 61.51
C VAL A 793 -43.09 -0.26 61.81
N ASP A 794 -43.73 0.44 62.74
CA ASP A 794 -45.12 0.19 63.13
C ASP A 794 -46.10 0.52 61.98
N LYS A 795 -46.99 -0.43 61.66
CA LYS A 795 -48.02 -0.34 60.62
C LYS A 795 -49.37 -0.78 61.20
N THR A 796 -50.32 0.15 61.26
CA THR A 796 -51.66 -0.11 61.78
C THR A 796 -52.60 -0.51 60.64
N ALA A 797 -53.33 -1.61 60.83
CA ALA A 797 -54.31 -2.08 59.87
C ALA A 797 -55.46 -1.10 59.71
N SER A 798 -56.03 -1.04 58.51
CA SER A 798 -57.33 -0.40 58.26
C SER A 798 -58.28 -1.47 57.75
N ASN A 799 -59.38 -1.70 58.47
CA ASN A 799 -60.32 -2.80 58.22
C ASN A 799 -59.64 -4.18 58.11
N GLY A 800 -58.60 -4.40 58.92
CA GLY A 800 -57.87 -5.66 58.99
C GLY A 800 -56.75 -5.82 57.96
N ILE A 801 -56.48 -4.83 57.11
CA ILE A 801 -55.45 -4.94 56.07
C ILE A 801 -54.31 -3.95 56.32
N VAL A 802 -53.07 -4.44 56.19
CA VAL A 802 -51.85 -3.63 56.11
C VAL A 802 -51.23 -3.84 54.73
N THR A 803 -50.91 -2.75 54.04
CA THR A 803 -50.17 -2.76 52.77
C THR A 803 -48.91 -1.90 52.88
N VAL A 804 -47.76 -2.44 52.50
CA VAL A 804 -46.44 -1.80 52.60
C VAL A 804 -45.63 -2.02 51.34
N SER A 805 -45.10 -0.95 50.74
CA SER A 805 -44.10 -1.08 49.67
C SER A 805 -42.73 -1.39 50.28
N LEU A 806 -42.06 -2.39 49.72
CA LEU A 806 -40.76 -2.89 50.14
C LEU A 806 -39.72 -2.65 49.04
N ALA A 807 -38.51 -2.26 49.44
CA ALA A 807 -37.35 -2.27 48.54
C ALA A 807 -36.82 -3.70 48.38
N ALA A 808 -36.00 -3.97 47.36
CA ALA A 808 -35.29 -5.24 47.26
C ALA A 808 -34.40 -5.44 48.49
N GLY A 809 -34.43 -6.63 49.10
CA GLY A 809 -33.60 -6.97 50.25
C GLY A 809 -34.31 -7.88 51.24
N SER A 810 -33.66 -8.10 52.39
CA SER A 810 -34.23 -8.92 53.46
C SER A 810 -35.19 -8.11 54.32
N HIS A 811 -36.33 -8.71 54.63
CA HIS A 811 -37.41 -8.12 55.42
C HIS A 811 -37.79 -8.99 56.60
N THR A 812 -38.38 -8.34 57.60
CA THR A 812 -38.82 -8.90 58.87
C THR A 812 -40.21 -8.40 59.22
N ILE A 813 -41.09 -9.31 59.62
CA ILE A 813 -42.37 -8.98 60.25
C ILE A 813 -42.33 -9.49 61.68
N ALA A 814 -42.56 -8.60 62.63
CA ALA A 814 -42.51 -8.90 64.05
C ALA A 814 -43.66 -8.22 64.81
N LYS A 815 -43.89 -8.68 66.04
CA LYS A 815 -44.96 -8.15 66.88
C LYS A 815 -44.76 -6.66 67.22
N LYS A 816 -45.85 -5.90 67.07
CA LYS A 816 -46.08 -4.66 67.82
C LYS A 816 -47.21 -4.88 68.83
N ASP A 817 -48.43 -5.08 68.33
CA ASP A 817 -49.59 -5.49 69.13
C ASP A 817 -49.86 -6.99 68.96
N THR A 818 -50.62 -7.59 69.88
CA THR A 818 -51.09 -8.97 69.67
C THR A 818 -52.22 -8.95 68.64
N SER A 819 -52.02 -9.64 67.51
CA SER A 819 -53.00 -9.75 66.41
C SER A 819 -52.96 -11.16 65.79
N ASN A 820 -53.91 -11.47 64.90
CA ASN A 820 -54.03 -12.78 64.27
C ASN A 820 -53.98 -12.66 62.73
N LEU A 821 -52.88 -13.08 62.12
CA LEU A 821 -52.60 -12.96 60.69
C LEU A 821 -53.10 -14.19 59.93
N PHE A 822 -54.03 -14.01 58.98
CA PHE A 822 -54.66 -15.09 58.22
C PHE A 822 -54.08 -15.29 56.82
N TYR A 823 -53.53 -14.24 56.21
CA TYR A 823 -53.01 -14.27 54.85
C TYR A 823 -51.91 -13.24 54.64
N MET A 824 -50.90 -13.58 53.84
CA MET A 824 -49.90 -12.62 53.37
C MET A 824 -49.50 -12.87 51.93
N VAL A 825 -49.18 -11.79 51.21
CA VAL A 825 -48.67 -11.83 49.83
C VAL A 825 -47.59 -10.77 49.61
N THR A 826 -46.51 -11.14 48.92
CA THR A 826 -45.49 -10.23 48.41
C THR A 826 -45.56 -10.24 46.90
N ALA A 827 -46.00 -9.13 46.32
CA ALA A 827 -46.24 -9.00 44.88
C ALA A 827 -45.17 -8.14 44.19
N TYR A 828 -44.67 -8.61 43.04
CA TYR A 828 -43.62 -7.94 42.27
C TYR A 828 -44.19 -7.24 41.02
N ASN A 829 -43.87 -5.96 40.83
CA ASN A 829 -44.33 -5.21 39.65
C ASN A 829 -43.57 -5.63 38.38
N THR A 830 -44.22 -6.31 37.43
CA THR A 830 -43.65 -6.61 36.11
C THR A 830 -44.27 -5.71 35.03
N ALA A 831 -43.55 -4.68 34.57
CA ALA A 831 -43.97 -3.81 33.47
C ALA A 831 -43.47 -4.35 32.12
N THR A 832 -44.39 -4.86 31.31
CA THR A 832 -44.20 -5.31 29.92
C THR A 832 -44.65 -4.24 28.92
N LEU A 833 -43.82 -3.90 27.93
CA LEU A 833 -44.25 -3.14 26.74
C LEU A 833 -43.90 -3.88 25.44
N LYS A 834 -44.96 -4.28 24.73
CA LYS A 834 -45.00 -4.69 23.33
C LYS A 834 -44.91 -3.44 22.44
N THR A 835 -44.41 -3.58 21.20
CA THR A 835 -44.73 -2.63 20.11
C THR A 835 -45.15 -3.36 18.84
N VAL A 836 -46.15 -2.80 18.17
CA VAL A 836 -46.58 -3.06 16.79
C VAL A 836 -46.44 -1.72 16.02
N HIS A 837 -45.97 -1.81 14.77
CA HIS A 837 -45.74 -0.82 13.68
C HIS A 837 -47.05 -0.03 13.27
N PRO A 838 -47.12 1.10 12.47
CA PRO A 838 -46.42 1.35 11.17
C PRO A 838 -46.15 2.78 10.56
N GLU A 839 -45.29 2.79 9.51
CA GLU A 839 -45.16 3.60 8.22
C GLU A 839 -45.34 5.16 8.17
N SER A 840 -44.77 6.02 7.27
CA SER A 840 -43.77 6.05 6.16
C SER A 840 -43.56 7.52 5.66
N LEU A 841 -42.45 7.89 4.95
CA LEU A 841 -42.37 8.78 3.74
C LEU A 841 -40.93 9.26 3.32
N ASP A 842 -40.48 8.77 2.15
CA ASP A 842 -39.56 9.18 1.05
C ASP A 842 -38.43 10.28 1.09
N THR A 843 -37.22 9.94 0.57
CA THR A 843 -36.28 10.75 -0.29
C THR A 843 -34.91 10.05 -0.55
N ALA A 844 -34.51 9.89 -1.83
CA ALA A 844 -33.13 9.75 -2.38
C ALA A 844 -32.14 8.65 -1.86
N SER A 845 -32.25 7.45 -2.44
CA SER A 845 -31.24 6.37 -2.68
C SER A 845 -30.02 6.24 -1.74
N SER A 846 -30.13 5.31 -0.79
CA SER A 846 -29.00 4.53 -0.26
C SER A 846 -29.38 3.04 -0.23
N LYS A 847 -28.53 2.15 -0.74
CA LYS A 847 -28.79 0.69 -0.67
C LYS A 847 -28.83 0.24 0.80
N PRO A 848 -29.73 -0.67 1.21
CA PRO A 848 -29.87 -1.02 2.62
C PRO A 848 -28.68 -1.85 3.08
N PHE A 849 -28.10 -1.51 4.24
CA PHE A 849 -26.98 -2.20 4.87
C PHE A 849 -27.27 -2.48 6.35
N LEU A 850 -26.51 -3.38 6.97
CA LEU A 850 -26.65 -3.76 8.38
C LEU A 850 -25.61 -3.03 9.27
N TYR A 851 -26.04 -2.51 10.41
CA TYR A 851 -25.20 -1.79 11.38
C TYR A 851 -25.68 -2.05 12.84
N PRO A 852 -24.86 -1.83 13.88
CA PRO A 852 -23.45 -1.47 13.82
C PRO A 852 -22.61 -2.63 13.27
N ASN A 853 -21.52 -2.34 12.57
CA ASN A 853 -20.54 -3.35 12.17
C ASN A 853 -19.14 -2.80 12.43
N PRO A 854 -18.37 -3.32 13.41
CA PRO A 854 -18.62 -4.56 14.16
C PRO A 854 -19.81 -4.50 15.15
N VAL A 855 -20.50 -5.62 15.36
CA VAL A 855 -21.70 -5.79 16.21
C VAL A 855 -21.41 -6.61 17.46
N SER A 856 -22.02 -6.32 18.61
CA SER A 856 -21.85 -7.08 19.87
C SER A 856 -23.06 -7.94 20.25
N GLY A 857 -24.20 -7.78 19.60
CA GLY A 857 -25.41 -8.57 19.86
C GLY A 857 -26.35 -8.53 18.67
N THR A 858 -26.90 -7.36 18.37
CA THR A 858 -27.98 -7.22 17.38
C THR A 858 -27.57 -6.30 16.24
N LEU A 859 -27.79 -6.72 14.99
CA LEU A 859 -27.68 -5.89 13.80
C LEU A 859 -29.02 -5.23 13.48
N TYR A 860 -28.99 -4.07 12.83
CA TYR A 860 -30.14 -3.28 12.40
C TYR A 860 -29.98 -2.92 10.91
N LEU A 861 -31.08 -2.87 10.18
CA LEU A 861 -31.08 -2.40 8.78
C LEU A 861 -31.05 -0.86 8.71
N SER A 862 -30.21 -0.29 7.84
CA SER A 862 -29.92 1.15 7.72
C SER A 862 -31.08 2.00 7.24
N ASP A 863 -31.96 1.44 6.43
CA ASP A 863 -33.17 2.08 5.94
C ASP A 863 -34.32 1.08 6.06
N GLN A 864 -35.09 1.22 7.13
CA GLN A 864 -36.20 0.33 7.47
C GLN A 864 -37.38 0.46 6.49
N ASN A 865 -37.47 1.56 5.73
CA ASN A 865 -38.59 1.82 4.84
C ASN A 865 -38.45 1.16 3.45
N GLN A 866 -37.30 0.54 3.15
CA GLN A 866 -37.10 -0.22 1.92
C GLN A 866 -37.63 -1.65 2.01
N LYS A 867 -38.21 -2.15 0.90
CA LYS A 867 -38.84 -3.48 0.82
C LYS A 867 -37.81 -4.62 0.81
N VAL A 868 -37.21 -4.94 1.96
CA VAL A 868 -36.40 -6.15 2.18
C VAL A 868 -37.31 -7.36 2.43
N GLU A 869 -37.18 -8.40 1.63
CA GLU A 869 -37.95 -9.64 1.70
C GLU A 869 -37.43 -10.64 2.73
N LYS A 870 -36.11 -10.70 2.92
CA LYS A 870 -35.46 -11.50 3.98
C LYS A 870 -33.98 -11.15 4.07
N VAL A 871 -33.39 -11.43 5.22
CA VAL A 871 -31.95 -11.42 5.46
C VAL A 871 -31.50 -12.79 5.92
N GLN A 872 -30.43 -13.32 5.34
CA GLN A 872 -29.87 -14.61 5.70
C GLN A 872 -28.43 -14.45 6.16
N ILE A 873 -28.07 -15.03 7.30
CA ILE A 873 -26.74 -14.98 7.90
C ILE A 873 -26.10 -16.36 7.78
N TYR A 874 -24.95 -16.40 7.14
CA TYR A 874 -24.15 -17.59 6.94
C TYR A 874 -22.86 -17.48 7.75
N ASN A 875 -22.42 -18.59 8.35
CA ASN A 875 -21.06 -18.67 8.89
C ASN A 875 -20.02 -18.80 7.74
N VAL A 876 -18.73 -18.72 8.06
CA VAL A 876 -17.64 -18.77 7.06
C VAL A 876 -17.55 -20.09 6.26
N LEU A 877 -18.22 -21.14 6.71
CA LEU A 877 -18.30 -22.43 6.00
C LEU A 877 -19.49 -22.48 5.03
N GLY A 878 -20.24 -21.38 4.88
CA GLY A 878 -21.38 -21.26 3.98
C GLY A 878 -22.68 -21.86 4.54
N VAL A 879 -22.72 -22.25 5.82
CA VAL A 879 -23.91 -22.82 6.46
C VAL A 879 -24.81 -21.69 6.96
N LEU A 880 -26.10 -21.75 6.63
CA LEU A 880 -27.11 -20.79 7.07
C LEU A 880 -27.37 -20.95 8.57
N VAL A 881 -26.93 -19.97 9.37
CA VAL A 881 -27.02 -20.00 10.83
C VAL A 881 -28.16 -19.13 11.38
N LYS A 882 -28.65 -18.17 10.60
CA LYS A 882 -29.85 -17.39 10.93
C LYS A 882 -30.57 -16.95 9.66
N THR A 883 -31.89 -16.95 9.66
CA THR A 883 -32.70 -16.25 8.65
C THR A 883 -33.65 -15.32 9.38
N SER A 884 -33.75 -14.08 8.90
CA SER A 884 -34.76 -13.11 9.26
C SER A 884 -35.64 -12.88 8.03
N GLN A 885 -36.97 -12.93 8.16
CA GLN A 885 -37.88 -12.69 7.04
C GLN A 885 -38.35 -11.22 7.01
N LYS A 886 -39.02 -10.80 5.93
CA LYS A 886 -39.59 -9.46 5.71
C LYS A 886 -40.28 -8.93 6.97
N GLY A 887 -39.90 -7.72 7.41
CA GLY A 887 -40.48 -7.02 8.57
C GLY A 887 -39.74 -7.18 9.90
N ASN A 888 -38.65 -7.95 9.96
CA ASN A 888 -37.78 -8.07 11.15
C ASN A 888 -36.48 -7.26 10.95
N GLU A 889 -36.53 -5.95 11.23
CA GLU A 889 -35.45 -4.99 10.94
C GLU A 889 -34.33 -4.95 11.99
N SER A 890 -34.34 -5.87 12.96
CA SER A 890 -33.22 -6.15 13.84
C SER A 890 -32.95 -7.66 13.91
N ILE A 891 -31.68 -8.06 13.84
CA ILE A 891 -31.25 -9.45 13.73
C ILE A 891 -30.33 -9.76 14.91
N ASP A 892 -30.84 -10.53 15.87
CA ASP A 892 -30.07 -10.96 17.04
C ASP A 892 -29.05 -12.04 16.66
N LEU A 893 -27.78 -11.64 16.75
CA LEU A 893 -26.61 -12.49 16.63
C LEU A 893 -25.98 -12.78 18.00
N GLY A 894 -26.63 -12.42 19.12
CA GLY A 894 -26.14 -12.65 20.48
C GLY A 894 -26.02 -14.13 20.84
N SER A 895 -26.80 -14.99 20.18
CA SER A 895 -26.65 -16.46 20.26
C SER A 895 -25.54 -17.02 19.35
N LEU A 896 -24.96 -16.21 18.45
CA LEU A 896 -23.85 -16.59 17.61
C LEU A 896 -22.52 -16.23 18.30
N ALA A 897 -21.52 -17.11 18.18
CA ALA A 897 -20.18 -16.85 18.69
C ALA A 897 -19.51 -15.68 17.98
N SER A 898 -18.61 -14.97 18.66
CA SER A 898 -17.80 -13.91 18.07
C SER A 898 -17.01 -14.42 16.85
N GLY A 899 -16.99 -13.63 15.77
CA GLY A 899 -16.38 -14.02 14.50
C GLY A 899 -16.95 -13.29 13.28
N THR A 900 -16.46 -13.64 12.09
CA THR A 900 -16.91 -13.05 10.82
C THR A 900 -18.04 -13.86 10.19
N TYR A 901 -19.08 -13.20 9.71
CA TYR A 901 -20.25 -13.81 9.06
C TYR A 901 -20.57 -13.11 7.74
N LEU A 902 -21.26 -13.79 6.82
CA LEU A 902 -21.77 -13.20 5.59
C LEU A 902 -23.30 -13.04 5.68
N ALA A 903 -23.79 -11.81 5.58
CA ALA A 903 -25.21 -11.50 5.51
C ALA A 903 -25.63 -11.28 4.06
N LYS A 904 -26.76 -11.87 3.64
CA LYS A 904 -27.36 -11.68 2.33
C LYS A 904 -28.77 -11.11 2.49
N ILE A 905 -28.98 -9.89 2.00
CA ILE A 905 -30.22 -9.10 2.10
C ILE A 905 -30.93 -9.21 0.77
N PHE A 906 -32.17 -9.68 0.76
CA PHE A 906 -32.99 -9.82 -0.43
C PHE A 906 -34.03 -8.70 -0.45
N THR A 907 -34.16 -7.98 -1.56
CA THR A 907 -35.20 -6.97 -1.81
C THR A 907 -36.00 -7.37 -3.05
N ALA A 908 -37.12 -6.69 -3.28
CA ALA A 908 -37.92 -6.90 -4.49
C ALA A 908 -37.12 -6.71 -5.80
N ASP A 909 -36.04 -5.93 -5.77
CA ASP A 909 -35.21 -5.58 -6.94
C ASP A 909 -33.91 -6.39 -7.06
N GLY A 910 -33.63 -7.33 -6.13
CA GLY A 910 -32.44 -8.20 -6.17
C GLY A 910 -31.90 -8.60 -4.80
N SER A 911 -30.63 -9.03 -4.71
CA SER A 911 -29.99 -9.35 -3.42
C SER A 911 -28.62 -8.70 -3.27
N ILE A 912 -28.32 -8.21 -2.06
CA ILE A 912 -27.08 -7.53 -1.66
C ILE A 912 -26.39 -8.40 -0.61
N SER A 913 -25.05 -8.48 -0.64
CA SER A 913 -24.28 -9.22 0.36
C SER A 913 -23.35 -8.28 1.15
N GLN A 914 -23.21 -8.51 2.46
CA GLN A 914 -22.40 -7.71 3.37
C GLN A 914 -21.69 -8.58 4.41
N THR A 915 -20.42 -8.32 4.66
CA THR A 915 -19.62 -8.99 5.70
C THR A 915 -19.86 -8.35 7.07
N ILE A 916 -20.11 -9.16 8.10
CA ILE A 916 -20.39 -8.75 9.48
C ILE A 916 -19.31 -9.29 10.41
N VAL A 917 -18.84 -8.46 11.34
CA VAL A 917 -17.93 -8.86 12.42
C VAL A 917 -18.68 -8.84 13.76
N LYS A 918 -18.96 -10.01 14.34
CA LYS A 918 -19.53 -10.16 15.70
C LYS A 918 -18.39 -10.13 16.72
N LYS A 919 -18.38 -9.11 17.56
CA LYS A 919 -17.51 -8.97 18.74
C LYS A 919 -17.96 -9.90 19.86
#